data_AF-A0AAN7QQE4-F1
#
_entry.id   AF-A0AAN7QQE4-F1
#
_cell.length_a   1.000
_cell.length_b   1.000
_cell.length_c   1.000
_cell.angle_alpha   90.00
_cell.angle_beta   90.00
_cell.angle_gamma   90.00
#
_symmetry.space_group_name_H-M   'P 1'
#
loop_
_entity.id
_entity.type
_entity.pdbx_description
1 polymer ?
#
loop_
_entity_poly.entity_id
_entity_poly.type
_entity_poly.pdbx_seq_one_letter_code
_entity_poly.pdbx_strand_id
1 'polypeptide(L)'
;MIMARLPSPCLIVLFSFLITPFSLTSSSPVGDPESVVAEVRRSINATRRSLAYLSCGTGNPIDDCWRCNPDWDKNRQRLADCAIGFGKNAIGGRDGKIYVVTDPGDYDPVNPRPGTLRHAVIQDEPMWIIFARDMTIRLKEELIMNSFKTIDGRGSSVHISGGPCITIQFVTNIIIHGIHIHDCEQGGNAYVRDSPAHYGWRTVSDGDGVSIFGGSHIWVDHCSFSNCRDGLIDAIYGSTAITISNNYMTHHDKVMLLGHSDSYTKDKDMQVTIAFNRFGEGLVQRMPRWAGTSNHHNTKLRSRGEESPYKWARPMCRRQVGGLSIKQRPTNDWRRSHSSSPPYSSLLMEATAAAASHSDILGGDLQGCASFSYLCGELPEPDLLVRTSAGLRIPVHSGVLASASPVLESIIDQPRKNRSSERIIPILGVPCEAVAAFIGFLYSSRCSEEQMEKFGIHLLALSHVYSVPCLKQRCTKELGLRLMIDNVVDVLQLARLFDAPVLHVKCMKLVYSNFKSVENTEGWKFMSYHDPWLELEILQFIDEEDLRKKKARKYREELRLYLELSEAMDCLEHIFREGCTTVGPHDMDITTASEKKREPCTKFSTCQGLQLLIRHFAGCKNRGNRGCVRCKRMWQLLRLHSSICDHTDSCRVPLCRHSELRILQKEHKKREDTRWKLLVKKVATAKVISSLSQPKRKRPDSTEDAIADHGFIRSFKL
;
A
#
# COMPACT_ATOMS: atom_id res chain seq x y z
N MET A 1 15.71 -69.07 1.19
CA MET A 1 14.52 -69.74 1.76
C MET A 1 13.35 -68.78 1.62
N ILE A 2 12.76 -68.68 0.43
CA ILE A 2 11.62 -69.45 -0.10
C ILE A 2 10.30 -69.14 0.65
N MET A 3 9.57 -68.21 0.02
CA MET A 3 8.15 -68.18 -0.30
C MET A 3 7.06 -68.19 0.79
N ALA A 4 6.31 -67.09 0.74
CA ALA A 4 4.91 -66.94 1.07
C ALA A 4 3.99 -67.99 0.41
N ARG A 5 2.94 -68.42 1.13
CA ARG A 5 1.65 -68.87 0.59
C ARG A 5 0.49 -68.55 1.56
N LEU A 6 -0.61 -68.08 0.96
CA LEU A 6 -1.94 -67.75 1.49
C LEU A 6 -2.68 -68.94 2.16
N PRO A 7 -3.81 -68.69 2.86
CA PRO A 7 -5.12 -68.76 2.19
C PRO A 7 -6.12 -67.64 2.57
N SER A 8 -6.88 -67.20 1.56
CA SER A 8 -8.24 -66.61 1.65
C SER A 8 -9.27 -67.77 1.74
N PRO A 9 -10.61 -67.61 1.88
CA PRO A 9 -11.45 -66.39 1.89
C PRO A 9 -12.63 -66.42 2.93
N CYS A 10 -13.56 -65.46 2.76
CA CYS A 10 -14.95 -65.42 3.23
C CYS A 10 -15.23 -64.81 4.61
N LEU A 11 -15.68 -63.56 4.63
CA LEU A 11 -17.09 -63.22 4.87
C LEU A 11 -17.31 -61.71 4.67
N ILE A 12 -18.00 -61.37 3.57
CA ILE A 12 -18.49 -60.03 3.28
C ILE A 12 -19.72 -59.81 4.15
N VAL A 13 -19.61 -58.98 5.19
CA VAL A 13 -20.75 -58.41 5.90
C VAL A 13 -20.85 -56.93 5.51
N LEU A 14 -21.91 -56.64 4.78
CA LEU A 14 -22.40 -55.31 4.44
C LEU A 14 -22.71 -54.53 5.72
N PHE A 15 -21.88 -53.55 6.07
CA PHE A 15 -22.26 -52.47 6.98
C PHE A 15 -22.43 -51.18 6.19
N SER A 16 -23.68 -50.74 6.14
CA SER A 16 -24.19 -49.46 5.66
C SER A 16 -23.58 -48.30 6.45
N PHE A 17 -22.55 -47.65 5.89
CA PHE A 17 -22.16 -46.30 6.30
C PHE A 17 -22.90 -45.27 5.46
N LEU A 18 -23.84 -44.58 6.10
CA LEU A 18 -24.38 -43.29 5.67
C LEU A 18 -23.23 -42.29 5.59
N ILE A 19 -22.64 -42.13 4.39
CA ILE A 19 -21.77 -41.00 4.10
C ILE A 19 -22.66 -39.78 3.93
N THR A 20 -22.94 -39.10 5.04
CA THR A 20 -23.31 -37.68 5.00
C THR A 20 -22.12 -36.92 4.42
N PRO A 21 -22.25 -36.19 3.30
CA PRO A 21 -21.15 -35.39 2.80
C PRO A 21 -20.90 -34.28 3.82
N PHE A 22 -19.76 -34.39 4.53
CA PHE A 22 -19.15 -33.29 5.25
C PHE A 22 -19.10 -32.11 4.28
N SER A 23 -19.97 -31.14 4.52
CA SER A 23 -19.96 -29.88 3.81
C SER A 23 -18.70 -29.15 4.26
N LEU A 24 -17.69 -29.13 3.40
CA LEU A 24 -16.62 -28.14 3.45
C LEU A 24 -17.29 -26.77 3.37
N THR A 25 -17.56 -26.17 4.52
CA THR A 25 -18.01 -24.79 4.66
C THR A 25 -16.84 -23.90 4.28
N SER A 26 -16.77 -23.53 3.01
CA SER A 26 -16.01 -22.37 2.55
C SER A 26 -16.59 -21.15 3.28
N SER A 27 -15.81 -20.59 4.22
CA SER A 27 -16.18 -19.38 4.94
C SER A 27 -16.16 -18.19 3.99
N SER A 28 -17.31 -17.85 3.42
CA SER A 28 -17.55 -16.54 2.84
C SER A 28 -18.91 -16.03 3.30
N PRO A 29 -18.92 -14.98 4.13
CA PRO A 29 -20.06 -14.09 4.14
C PRO A 29 -19.59 -12.64 4.32
N VAL A 30 -18.80 -12.11 3.38
CA VAL A 30 -18.52 -10.67 3.40
C VAL A 30 -19.60 -10.01 2.54
N GLY A 31 -20.53 -9.32 3.22
CA GLY A 31 -21.71 -8.72 2.61
C GLY A 31 -21.36 -7.71 1.51
N ASP A 32 -22.34 -7.43 0.66
CA ASP A 32 -22.24 -6.35 -0.32
C ASP A 32 -21.83 -5.02 0.37
N PRO A 33 -20.70 -4.40 0.01
CA PRO A 33 -20.21 -3.23 0.72
C PRO A 33 -21.18 -2.04 0.74
N GLU A 34 -21.94 -1.83 -0.33
CA GLU A 34 -22.96 -0.77 -0.38
C GLU A 34 -24.08 -1.01 0.63
N SER A 35 -24.49 -2.27 0.79
CA SER A 35 -25.45 -2.69 1.82
C SER A 35 -24.95 -2.40 3.23
N VAL A 36 -23.67 -2.68 3.52
CA VAL A 36 -23.06 -2.39 4.83
C VAL A 36 -23.02 -0.88 5.09
N VAL A 37 -22.63 -0.08 4.09
CA VAL A 37 -22.65 1.40 4.19
C VAL A 37 -24.08 1.90 4.47
N ALA A 38 -25.07 1.35 3.77
CA ALA A 38 -26.48 1.71 3.93
C ALA A 38 -27.02 1.30 5.32
N GLU A 39 -26.62 0.15 5.84
CA GLU A 39 -26.95 -0.31 7.19
C GLU A 39 -26.38 0.61 8.26
N VAL A 40 -25.09 0.97 8.17
CA VAL A 40 -24.45 1.92 9.08
C VAL A 40 -25.15 3.28 9.05
N ARG A 41 -25.47 3.80 7.85
CA ARG A 41 -26.22 5.06 7.72
C ARG A 41 -27.62 4.97 8.31
N ARG A 42 -28.33 3.86 8.13
CA ARG A 42 -29.66 3.62 8.73
C ARG A 42 -29.57 3.59 10.25
N SER A 43 -28.56 2.89 10.80
CA SER A 43 -28.31 2.82 12.24
C SER A 43 -28.10 4.23 12.82
N ILE A 44 -27.21 5.04 12.23
CA ILE A 44 -26.97 6.43 12.66
C ILE A 44 -28.25 7.28 12.58
N ASN A 45 -29.01 7.17 11.49
CA ASN A 45 -30.24 7.94 11.32
C ASN A 45 -31.33 7.52 12.32
N ALA A 46 -31.42 6.23 12.67
CA ALA A 46 -32.35 5.74 13.69
C ALA A 46 -32.01 6.35 15.05
N THR A 47 -30.74 6.29 15.44
CA THR A 47 -30.24 6.85 16.71
C THR A 47 -30.44 8.36 16.80
N ARG A 48 -30.26 9.09 15.69
CA ARG A 48 -30.51 10.54 15.64
C ARG A 48 -31.99 10.91 15.79
N ARG A 49 -32.90 10.08 15.28
CA ARG A 49 -34.35 10.30 15.42
C ARG A 49 -34.85 10.00 16.83
N SER A 50 -34.09 9.23 17.62
CA SER A 50 -34.39 8.92 19.03
C SER A 50 -33.71 9.85 20.04
N LEU A 51 -33.11 10.96 19.59
CA LEU A 51 -32.55 12.02 20.45
C LEU A 51 -33.70 12.84 21.10
N ALA A 52 -34.29 12.30 22.16
CA ALA A 52 -35.20 13.04 23.04
C ALA A 52 -34.42 13.60 24.26
N TYR A 53 -34.91 14.71 24.84
CA TYR A 53 -34.27 15.45 25.94
C TYR A 53 -34.00 14.62 27.23
N LEU A 54 -34.56 13.42 27.34
CA LEU A 54 -34.40 12.47 28.46
C LEU A 54 -33.87 11.09 28.03
N SER A 55 -33.42 10.94 26.79
CA SER A 55 -32.89 9.67 26.25
C SER A 55 -31.41 9.52 26.60
N CYS A 56 -30.98 8.30 26.97
CA CYS A 56 -29.57 7.96 27.11
C CYS A 56 -28.79 8.04 25.78
N GLY A 57 -29.50 8.08 24.65
CA GLY A 57 -28.89 8.11 23.32
C GLY A 57 -27.98 9.31 23.09
N THR A 58 -26.73 9.04 22.75
CA THR A 58 -25.69 10.00 22.36
C THR A 58 -25.72 10.33 20.87
N GLY A 59 -26.50 9.57 20.07
CA GLY A 59 -26.48 9.66 18.61
C GLY A 59 -25.38 8.78 17.98
N ASN A 60 -24.61 8.08 18.81
CA ASN A 60 -23.65 7.07 18.39
C ASN A 60 -24.27 5.67 18.58
N PRO A 61 -24.65 4.97 17.50
CA PRO A 61 -25.34 3.67 17.61
C PRO A 61 -24.52 2.58 18.33
N ILE A 62 -23.19 2.66 18.31
CA ILE A 62 -22.33 1.71 19.02
C ILE A 62 -22.49 1.90 20.53
N ASP A 63 -22.28 3.13 20.99
CA ASP A 63 -22.35 3.46 22.41
C ASP A 63 -23.77 3.29 22.94
N ASP A 64 -24.78 3.73 22.18
CA ASP A 64 -26.17 3.67 22.59
C ASP A 64 -26.69 2.22 22.73
N CYS A 65 -26.05 1.26 22.06
CA CYS A 65 -26.38 -0.16 22.16
C CYS A 65 -26.00 -0.79 23.52
N TRP A 66 -24.91 -0.33 24.15
CA TRP A 66 -24.41 -0.92 25.40
C TRP A 66 -24.34 0.05 26.59
N ARG A 67 -23.96 1.32 26.39
CA ARG A 67 -23.83 2.30 27.48
C ARG A 67 -25.16 2.64 28.14
N CYS A 68 -26.26 2.49 27.40
CA CYS A 68 -27.60 2.70 27.94
C CYS A 68 -28.12 1.56 28.79
N ASN A 69 -27.37 0.48 28.91
CA ASN A 69 -27.64 -0.56 29.90
C ASN A 69 -26.88 -0.23 31.20
N PRO A 70 -27.56 0.10 32.31
CA PRO A 70 -26.90 0.39 33.58
C PRO A 70 -26.17 -0.84 34.17
N ASP A 71 -26.59 -2.06 33.80
CA ASP A 71 -25.99 -3.34 34.25
C ASP A 71 -24.95 -3.90 33.25
N TRP A 72 -24.23 -3.04 32.53
CA TRP A 72 -23.22 -3.48 31.56
C TRP A 72 -22.10 -4.33 32.20
N ASP A 73 -21.81 -4.12 33.48
CA ASP A 73 -20.80 -4.82 34.26
C ASP A 73 -21.20 -6.28 34.52
N LYS A 74 -22.51 -6.54 34.72
CA LYS A 74 -23.08 -7.89 34.85
C LYS A 74 -23.20 -8.61 33.52
N ASN A 75 -23.24 -7.86 32.42
CA ASN A 75 -23.36 -8.42 31.07
C ASN A 75 -22.32 -7.82 30.11
N ARG A 76 -21.03 -7.96 30.48
CA ARG A 76 -19.90 -7.41 29.72
C ARG A 76 -19.89 -7.87 28.26
N GLN A 77 -20.22 -9.14 28.04
CA GLN A 77 -20.12 -9.79 26.74
C GLN A 77 -21.13 -9.26 25.71
N ARG A 78 -22.24 -8.64 26.15
CA ARG A 78 -23.22 -7.96 25.28
C ARG A 78 -22.58 -6.89 24.39
N LEU A 79 -21.44 -6.32 24.79
CA LEU A 79 -20.69 -5.37 23.97
C LEU A 79 -20.42 -5.92 22.56
N ALA A 80 -20.15 -7.23 22.43
CA ALA A 80 -19.83 -7.87 21.15
C ALA A 80 -21.00 -7.83 20.13
N ASP A 81 -22.23 -7.54 20.57
CA ASP A 81 -23.39 -7.38 19.69
C ASP A 81 -23.55 -5.96 19.13
N CYS A 82 -22.75 -5.01 19.62
CA CYS A 82 -22.90 -3.58 19.33
C CYS A 82 -21.98 -3.07 18.22
N ALA A 83 -21.09 -3.92 17.69
CA ALA A 83 -20.23 -3.56 16.58
C ALA A 83 -21.05 -3.23 15.31
N ILE A 84 -20.59 -2.25 14.53
CA ILE A 84 -21.22 -1.88 13.25
C ILE A 84 -20.20 -1.98 12.12
N GLY A 85 -20.68 -1.82 10.88
CA GLY A 85 -19.82 -1.78 9.70
C GLY A 85 -19.25 -3.14 9.33
N PHE A 86 -18.07 -3.15 8.73
CA PHE A 86 -17.43 -4.37 8.23
C PHE A 86 -16.99 -5.31 9.34
N GLY A 87 -16.59 -4.79 10.50
CA GLY A 87 -16.26 -5.57 11.69
C GLY A 87 -17.45 -5.94 12.56
N LYS A 88 -18.71 -5.74 12.13
CA LYS A 88 -19.90 -6.01 12.95
C LYS A 88 -20.04 -7.46 13.45
N ASN A 89 -19.40 -8.39 12.75
CA ASN A 89 -19.41 -9.82 13.08
C ASN A 89 -18.19 -10.22 13.94
N ALA A 90 -17.37 -9.27 14.40
CA ALA A 90 -16.28 -9.54 15.33
C ALA A 90 -16.84 -9.87 16.71
N ILE A 91 -17.02 -11.17 17.00
CA ILE A 91 -17.61 -11.61 18.28
C ILE A 91 -16.61 -11.68 19.44
N GLY A 92 -15.31 -11.54 19.16
CA GLY A 92 -14.26 -11.61 20.17
C GLY A 92 -14.30 -12.94 20.94
N GLY A 93 -14.14 -12.85 22.26
CA GLY A 93 -14.30 -13.97 23.20
C GLY A 93 -15.70 -14.12 23.80
N ARG A 94 -16.75 -13.63 23.12
CA ARG A 94 -18.15 -13.84 23.55
C ARG A 94 -18.43 -15.34 23.71
N ASP A 95 -19.26 -15.69 24.68
CA ASP A 95 -19.60 -17.06 25.08
C ASP A 95 -18.42 -17.85 25.71
N GLY A 96 -17.25 -17.21 25.77
CA GLY A 96 -16.05 -17.70 26.44
C GLY A 96 -16.01 -17.40 27.94
N LYS A 97 -15.00 -17.94 28.61
CA LYS A 97 -14.78 -17.69 30.04
C LYS A 97 -14.26 -16.27 30.25
N ILE A 98 -14.71 -15.64 31.34
CA ILE A 98 -14.11 -14.39 31.81
C ILE A 98 -12.78 -14.73 32.49
N TYR A 99 -11.70 -14.13 32.01
CA TYR A 99 -10.37 -14.22 32.60
C TYR A 99 -9.98 -12.89 33.20
N VAL A 100 -9.52 -12.89 34.44
CA VAL A 100 -9.12 -11.68 35.15
C VAL A 100 -7.60 -11.61 35.19
N VAL A 101 -7.03 -10.58 34.55
CA VAL A 101 -5.61 -10.26 34.65
C VAL A 101 -5.36 -9.64 36.03
N THR A 102 -4.49 -10.27 36.80
CA THR A 102 -4.11 -9.87 38.16
C THR A 102 -2.65 -9.45 38.27
N ASP A 103 -1.83 -9.83 37.29
CA ASP A 103 -0.39 -9.55 37.22
C ASP A 103 -0.06 -8.80 35.92
N PRO A 104 0.50 -7.57 35.99
CA PRO A 104 0.90 -6.81 34.82
C PRO A 104 2.25 -7.25 34.22
N GLY A 105 2.96 -8.21 34.82
CA GLY A 105 4.26 -8.67 34.37
C GLY A 105 4.23 -9.45 33.04
N ASP A 106 5.32 -9.34 32.29
CA ASP A 106 5.55 -10.06 31.02
C ASP A 106 7.00 -10.59 30.92
N TYR A 107 7.44 -11.33 31.94
CA TYR A 107 8.85 -11.70 32.11
C TYR A 107 9.38 -12.70 31.05
N ASP A 108 8.54 -13.66 30.67
CA ASP A 108 8.86 -14.74 29.73
C ASP A 108 7.80 -14.79 28.61
N PRO A 109 8.14 -14.31 27.40
CA PRO A 109 7.27 -14.33 26.23
C PRO A 109 6.94 -15.73 25.71
N VAL A 110 7.73 -16.74 26.09
CA VAL A 110 7.54 -18.14 25.73
C VAL A 110 6.73 -18.87 26.81
N ASN A 111 6.91 -18.58 28.09
CA ASN A 111 6.19 -19.28 29.17
C ASN A 111 5.45 -18.30 30.09
N PRO A 112 4.36 -17.67 29.61
CA PRO A 112 3.63 -16.69 30.39
C PRO A 112 2.90 -17.34 31.57
N ARG A 113 2.95 -16.70 32.74
CA ARG A 113 2.32 -17.20 33.97
C ARG A 113 0.80 -16.98 33.95
N PRO A 114 -0.02 -17.90 34.48
CA PRO A 114 -1.42 -17.64 34.77
C PRO A 114 -1.58 -16.37 35.63
N GLY A 115 -2.61 -15.59 35.37
CA GLY A 115 -2.82 -14.24 35.93
C GLY A 115 -2.29 -13.10 35.05
N THR A 116 -1.43 -13.37 34.08
CA THR A 116 -0.91 -12.35 33.13
C THR A 116 -1.79 -12.19 31.89
N LEU A 117 -1.66 -11.05 31.19
CA LEU A 117 -2.32 -10.80 29.91
C LEU A 117 -1.85 -11.76 28.81
N ARG A 118 -0.53 -11.99 28.68
CA ARG A 118 0.03 -12.88 27.64
C ARG A 118 -0.51 -14.30 27.78
N HIS A 119 -0.60 -14.82 29.01
CA HIS A 119 -1.19 -16.14 29.22
C HIS A 119 -2.64 -16.21 28.74
N ALA A 120 -3.43 -15.16 28.95
CA ALA A 120 -4.85 -15.14 28.59
C ALA A 120 -5.08 -15.14 27.07
N VAL A 121 -4.32 -14.32 26.33
CA VAL A 121 -4.56 -14.08 24.90
C VAL A 121 -4.14 -15.24 24.01
N ILE A 122 -3.25 -16.12 24.48
CA ILE A 122 -2.77 -17.28 23.70
C ILE A 122 -3.65 -18.52 23.85
N GLN A 123 -4.63 -18.55 24.77
CA GLN A 123 -5.44 -19.75 25.01
C GLN A 123 -6.23 -20.16 23.76
N ASP A 124 -6.48 -21.47 23.59
CA ASP A 124 -7.26 -21.97 22.44
C ASP A 124 -8.75 -21.64 22.56
N GLU A 125 -9.28 -21.67 23.78
CA GLU A 125 -10.68 -21.36 24.06
C GLU A 125 -11.01 -19.87 23.85
N PRO A 126 -12.27 -19.51 23.53
CA PRO A 126 -12.72 -18.12 23.56
C PRO A 126 -12.55 -17.52 24.96
N MET A 127 -11.98 -16.32 25.04
CA MET A 127 -11.69 -15.67 26.34
C MET A 127 -12.11 -14.20 26.33
N TRP A 128 -12.87 -13.82 27.36
CA TRP A 128 -13.20 -12.42 27.67
C TRP A 128 -12.29 -11.92 28.78
N ILE A 129 -11.27 -11.15 28.41
CA ILE A 129 -10.16 -10.78 29.29
C ILE A 129 -10.45 -9.41 29.90
N ILE A 130 -10.54 -9.37 31.23
CA ILE A 130 -10.73 -8.15 32.03
C ILE A 130 -9.57 -7.96 32.99
N PHE A 131 -9.55 -6.82 33.68
CA PHE A 131 -8.46 -6.41 34.55
C PHE A 131 -8.97 -6.22 35.98
N ALA A 132 -8.22 -6.74 36.96
CA ALA A 132 -8.62 -6.67 38.37
C ALA A 132 -8.54 -5.26 38.97
N ARG A 133 -7.67 -4.42 38.41
CA ARG A 133 -7.34 -3.07 38.86
C ARG A 133 -6.64 -2.31 37.74
N ASP A 134 -6.44 -1.02 37.97
CA ASP A 134 -5.60 -0.18 37.12
C ASP A 134 -4.19 -0.77 37.02
N MET A 135 -3.64 -0.80 35.81
CA MET A 135 -2.32 -1.37 35.58
C MET A 135 -1.65 -0.84 34.32
N THR A 136 -0.33 -0.70 34.41
CA THR A 136 0.55 -0.43 33.28
C THR A 136 1.34 -1.69 32.95
N ILE A 137 1.08 -2.26 31.78
CA ILE A 137 1.68 -3.48 31.27
C ILE A 137 2.79 -3.09 30.29
N ARG A 138 4.03 -3.35 30.68
CA ARG A 138 5.18 -3.24 29.78
C ARG A 138 5.50 -4.62 29.23
N LEU A 139 5.11 -4.85 27.98
CA LEU A 139 5.41 -6.10 27.30
C LEU A 139 6.90 -6.18 26.98
N LYS A 140 7.47 -7.37 27.05
CA LYS A 140 8.87 -7.62 26.69
C LYS A 140 9.04 -7.83 25.19
N GLU A 141 8.04 -8.44 24.57
CA GLU A 141 7.96 -8.74 23.14
C GLU A 141 6.55 -8.47 22.62
N GLU A 142 6.34 -8.46 21.30
CA GLU A 142 5.00 -8.29 20.71
C GLU A 142 3.96 -9.22 21.37
N LEU A 143 2.80 -8.69 21.72
CA LEU A 143 1.69 -9.49 22.23
C LEU A 143 0.95 -10.13 21.08
N ILE A 144 1.40 -11.34 20.70
CA ILE A 144 0.72 -12.20 19.74
C ILE A 144 -0.39 -12.98 20.46
N MET A 145 -1.51 -13.17 19.79
CA MET A 145 -2.70 -13.79 20.36
C MET A 145 -3.35 -14.79 19.42
N ASN A 146 -4.13 -15.71 19.99
CA ASN A 146 -4.97 -16.65 19.27
C ASN A 146 -6.32 -16.01 18.91
N SER A 147 -7.13 -16.67 18.08
CA SER A 147 -8.48 -16.22 17.68
C SER A 147 -9.46 -16.19 18.87
N PHE A 148 -10.59 -15.49 18.72
CA PHE A 148 -11.68 -15.44 19.69
C PHE A 148 -11.28 -14.84 21.05
N LYS A 149 -10.70 -13.64 21.02
CA LYS A 149 -10.26 -12.93 22.23
C LYS A 149 -10.91 -11.56 22.32
N THR A 150 -11.36 -11.20 23.52
CA THR A 150 -11.72 -9.82 23.84
C THR A 150 -10.80 -9.31 24.93
N ILE A 151 -10.14 -8.17 24.71
CA ILE A 151 -9.45 -7.40 25.74
C ILE A 151 -10.36 -6.24 26.13
N ASP A 152 -10.92 -6.28 27.33
CA ASP A 152 -11.92 -5.33 27.83
C ASP A 152 -11.39 -4.59 29.07
N GLY A 153 -10.96 -3.34 28.85
CA GLY A 153 -10.47 -2.44 29.90
C GLY A 153 -11.56 -1.79 30.76
N ARG A 154 -12.85 -1.98 30.48
CA ARG A 154 -13.90 -1.27 31.24
C ARG A 154 -13.84 -1.59 32.73
N GLY A 155 -13.81 -0.53 33.55
CA GLY A 155 -13.71 -0.61 35.01
C GLY A 155 -12.28 -0.54 35.54
N SER A 156 -11.27 -0.39 34.69
CA SER A 156 -9.88 -0.16 35.12
C SER A 156 -9.13 0.71 34.11
N SER A 157 -8.19 1.52 34.57
CA SER A 157 -7.27 2.26 33.70
C SER A 157 -6.10 1.36 33.33
N VAL A 158 -6.12 0.84 32.10
CA VAL A 158 -5.16 -0.15 31.61
C VAL A 158 -4.30 0.47 30.52
N HIS A 159 -2.99 0.49 30.75
CA HIS A 159 -2.00 1.04 29.84
C HIS A 159 -1.10 -0.07 29.31
N ILE A 160 -0.92 -0.18 28.00
CA ILE A 160 0.11 -0.99 27.36
C ILE A 160 1.14 -0.01 26.78
N SER A 161 2.32 0.05 27.38
CA SER A 161 3.29 1.11 27.06
C SER A 161 4.74 0.81 27.44
N GLY A 162 5.69 1.51 26.81
CA GLY A 162 7.12 1.46 27.12
C GLY A 162 7.83 0.21 26.64
N GLY A 163 7.24 -0.51 25.68
CA GLY A 163 7.74 -1.74 25.09
C GLY A 163 6.95 -2.06 23.82
N PRO A 164 7.13 -3.25 23.24
CA PRO A 164 6.33 -3.68 22.09
C PRO A 164 4.86 -3.76 22.46
N CYS A 165 3.97 -3.65 21.47
CA CYS A 165 2.53 -3.63 21.71
C CYS A 165 1.84 -4.81 21.03
N ILE A 166 0.65 -4.61 20.45
CA ILE A 166 -0.25 -5.70 20.07
C ILE A 166 -0.06 -6.09 18.60
N THR A 167 0.07 -7.40 18.35
CA THR A 167 0.17 -7.94 16.99
C THR A 167 -0.88 -9.04 16.76
N ILE A 168 -1.89 -8.74 15.95
CA ILE A 168 -2.96 -9.65 15.52
C ILE A 168 -2.55 -10.29 14.20
N GLN A 169 -1.98 -11.49 14.26
CA GLN A 169 -1.42 -12.15 13.07
C GLN A 169 -2.20 -13.42 12.71
N PHE A 170 -2.75 -13.46 11.49
CA PHE A 170 -3.43 -14.63 10.91
C PHE A 170 -4.57 -15.24 11.76
N VAL A 171 -5.20 -14.42 12.60
CA VAL A 171 -6.30 -14.83 13.49
C VAL A 171 -7.60 -14.07 13.19
N THR A 172 -8.70 -14.56 13.75
CA THR A 172 -10.04 -13.99 13.56
C THR A 172 -10.79 -13.76 14.87
N ASN A 173 -11.80 -12.88 14.84
CA ASN A 173 -12.68 -12.60 15.97
C ASN A 173 -11.92 -12.04 17.17
N ILE A 174 -11.41 -10.82 17.02
CA ILE A 174 -10.71 -10.09 18.09
C ILE A 174 -11.45 -8.79 18.40
N ILE A 175 -11.67 -8.51 19.68
CA ILE A 175 -12.16 -7.22 20.17
C ILE A 175 -11.10 -6.63 21.09
N ILE A 176 -10.68 -5.39 20.83
CA ILE A 176 -9.84 -4.59 21.74
C ILE A 176 -10.66 -3.39 22.14
N HIS A 177 -10.98 -3.27 23.43
CA HIS A 177 -11.90 -2.27 23.92
C HIS A 177 -11.42 -1.59 25.22
N GLY A 178 -11.43 -0.26 25.23
CA GLY A 178 -11.31 0.52 26.47
C GLY A 178 -9.92 0.51 27.13
N ILE A 179 -8.84 0.42 26.34
CA ILE A 179 -7.46 0.44 26.86
C ILE A 179 -6.63 1.59 26.27
N HIS A 180 -5.55 1.97 26.96
CA HIS A 180 -4.60 2.99 26.53
C HIS A 180 -3.35 2.31 25.96
N ILE A 181 -2.97 2.65 24.72
CA ILE A 181 -1.82 2.07 24.02
C ILE A 181 -0.92 3.23 23.57
N HIS A 182 0.26 3.36 24.16
CA HIS A 182 1.13 4.51 23.87
C HIS A 182 2.59 4.19 24.17
N ASP A 183 3.51 5.00 23.64
CA ASP A 183 4.96 4.79 23.84
C ASP A 183 5.39 3.37 23.43
N CYS A 184 4.82 2.85 22.35
CA CYS A 184 5.16 1.53 21.82
C CYS A 184 6.54 1.58 21.17
N GLU A 185 7.39 0.64 21.55
CA GLU A 185 8.77 0.50 21.07
C GLU A 185 8.94 -0.79 20.25
N GLN A 186 10.08 -0.92 19.56
CA GLN A 186 10.39 -2.13 18.80
C GLN A 186 10.73 -3.29 19.76
N GLY A 187 10.23 -4.47 19.43
CA GLY A 187 10.60 -5.74 20.06
C GLY A 187 11.19 -6.67 19.01
N GLY A 188 11.65 -7.85 19.42
CA GLY A 188 12.03 -8.92 18.50
C GLY A 188 13.41 -9.49 18.78
N ASN A 189 13.85 -10.33 17.85
CA ASN A 189 15.00 -11.23 18.02
C ASN A 189 14.82 -12.17 19.22
N ALA A 190 13.59 -12.65 19.39
CA ALA A 190 13.20 -13.51 20.50
C ALA A 190 12.17 -14.55 20.05
N TYR A 191 12.09 -15.64 20.80
CA TYR A 191 10.98 -16.58 20.68
C TYR A 191 9.74 -16.02 21.41
N VAL A 192 8.59 -16.07 20.76
CA VAL A 192 7.33 -15.58 21.29
C VAL A 192 6.25 -16.63 21.09
N ARG A 193 5.48 -16.90 22.15
CA ARG A 193 4.34 -17.82 22.12
C ARG A 193 3.08 -17.14 21.58
N ASP A 194 2.41 -17.83 20.67
CA ASP A 194 1.15 -17.40 20.03
C ASP A 194 -0.02 -18.36 20.33
N SER A 195 0.25 -19.60 20.74
CA SER A 195 -0.76 -20.55 21.24
C SER A 195 -0.19 -21.47 22.33
N PRO A 196 -1.00 -22.29 23.03
CA PRO A 196 -0.47 -23.19 24.07
C PRO A 196 0.50 -24.23 23.48
N ALA A 197 0.29 -24.62 22.22
CA ALA A 197 1.09 -25.64 21.53
C ALA A 197 2.20 -25.09 20.63
N HIS A 198 2.22 -23.79 20.32
CA HIS A 198 3.15 -23.20 19.35
C HIS A 198 3.79 -21.90 19.86
N TYR A 199 5.06 -21.73 19.54
CA TYR A 199 5.81 -20.48 19.66
C TYR A 199 6.82 -20.40 18.50
N GLY A 200 7.16 -19.19 18.07
CA GLY A 200 8.04 -18.98 16.91
C GLY A 200 9.07 -17.88 17.13
N TRP A 201 10.12 -17.87 16.32
CA TRP A 201 11.11 -16.79 16.30
C TRP A 201 10.50 -15.54 15.67
N ARG A 202 10.66 -14.38 16.32
CA ARG A 202 10.20 -13.07 15.87
C ARG A 202 11.38 -12.18 15.54
N THR A 203 11.36 -11.61 14.34
CA THR A 203 12.28 -10.53 13.95
C THR A 203 11.86 -9.22 14.59
N VAL A 204 12.65 -8.17 14.38
CA VAL A 204 12.37 -6.83 14.89
C VAL A 204 11.00 -6.34 14.40
N SER A 205 10.15 -5.88 15.30
CA SER A 205 8.86 -5.27 15.02
C SER A 205 8.99 -3.77 14.78
N ASP A 206 8.01 -3.19 14.09
CA ASP A 206 8.02 -1.76 13.74
C ASP A 206 7.75 -0.86 14.96
N GLY A 207 7.12 -1.41 16.01
CA GLY A 207 6.71 -0.67 17.21
C GLY A 207 5.37 0.05 17.02
N ASP A 208 4.45 -0.59 16.29
CA ASP A 208 3.06 -0.13 16.14
C ASP A 208 2.27 -0.32 17.43
N GLY A 209 1.21 0.49 17.62
CA GLY A 209 0.24 0.27 18.70
C GLY A 209 -0.54 -1.04 18.55
N VAL A 210 -1.25 -1.17 17.43
CA VAL A 210 -1.95 -2.40 17.02
C VAL A 210 -1.60 -2.72 15.58
N SER A 211 -0.87 -3.81 15.37
CA SER A 211 -0.54 -4.32 14.03
C SER A 211 -1.47 -5.48 13.67
N ILE A 212 -2.18 -5.38 12.55
CA ILE A 212 -3.13 -6.37 12.05
C ILE A 212 -2.58 -6.97 10.75
N PHE A 213 -2.14 -8.22 10.82
CA PHE A 213 -1.46 -8.90 9.74
C PHE A 213 -2.26 -10.13 9.27
N GLY A 214 -2.96 -10.02 8.14
CA GLY A 214 -3.80 -11.08 7.59
C GLY A 214 -4.94 -11.53 8.52
N GLY A 215 -5.42 -10.64 9.39
CA GLY A 215 -6.50 -10.93 10.35
C GLY A 215 -7.90 -10.62 9.79
N SER A 216 -8.94 -11.21 10.37
CA SER A 216 -10.33 -10.91 9.96
C SER A 216 -11.31 -10.81 11.12
N HIS A 217 -12.43 -10.10 10.95
CA HIS A 217 -13.43 -9.91 12.00
C HIS A 217 -12.81 -9.30 13.26
N ILE A 218 -12.32 -8.07 13.13
CA ILE A 218 -11.59 -7.35 14.19
C ILE A 218 -12.31 -6.06 14.52
N TRP A 219 -12.41 -5.76 15.82
CA TRP A 219 -13.00 -4.52 16.29
C TRP A 219 -12.09 -3.84 17.32
N VAL A 220 -11.60 -2.64 16.99
CA VAL A 220 -10.80 -1.79 17.90
C VAL A 220 -11.66 -0.60 18.29
N ASP A 221 -12.08 -0.55 19.56
CA ASP A 221 -13.11 0.36 20.05
C ASP A 221 -12.73 1.08 21.34
N HIS A 222 -13.08 2.36 21.49
CA HIS A 222 -12.88 3.11 22.75
C HIS A 222 -11.43 3.05 23.31
N CYS A 223 -10.43 2.84 22.47
CA CYS A 223 -9.03 2.83 22.88
C CYS A 223 -8.40 4.22 22.71
N SER A 224 -7.38 4.50 23.52
CA SER A 224 -6.56 5.72 23.40
C SER A 224 -5.20 5.39 22.83
N PHE A 225 -4.74 6.15 21.84
CA PHE A 225 -3.47 5.93 21.13
C PHE A 225 -2.61 7.18 21.06
N SER A 226 -1.31 7.06 21.34
CA SER A 226 -0.35 8.17 21.17
C SER A 226 1.11 7.72 21.16
N ASN A 227 1.98 8.50 20.51
CA ASN A 227 3.44 8.41 20.63
C ASN A 227 4.05 6.99 20.44
N CYS A 228 3.57 6.22 19.47
CA CYS A 228 4.20 4.94 19.12
C CYS A 228 5.44 5.16 18.24
N ARG A 229 6.26 4.12 18.03
CA ARG A 229 7.48 4.22 17.21
C ARG A 229 7.18 4.39 15.71
N ASP A 230 6.27 3.60 15.14
CA ASP A 230 5.84 3.71 13.74
C ASP A 230 4.36 4.07 13.57
N GLY A 231 3.46 3.09 13.49
CA GLY A 231 2.01 3.27 13.33
C GLY A 231 1.22 3.27 14.65
N LEU A 232 0.03 3.91 14.71
CA LEU A 232 -0.91 3.63 15.82
C LEU A 232 -1.71 2.36 15.54
N ILE A 233 -2.33 2.27 14.36
CA ILE A 233 -3.07 1.09 13.91
C ILE A 233 -2.75 0.81 12.45
N ASP A 234 -2.08 -0.31 12.19
CA ASP A 234 -1.72 -0.73 10.85
C ASP A 234 -2.44 -2.04 10.50
N ALA A 235 -3.13 -2.08 9.35
CA ALA A 235 -3.83 -3.26 8.86
C ALA A 235 -3.35 -3.62 7.45
N ILE A 236 -2.72 -4.77 7.30
CA ILE A 236 -1.98 -5.16 6.10
C ILE A 236 -2.16 -6.67 5.80
N TYR A 237 -1.59 -7.13 4.69
CA TYR A 237 -1.50 -8.55 4.32
C TYR A 237 -2.85 -9.29 4.16
N GLY A 238 -3.83 -8.63 3.53
CA GLY A 238 -5.15 -9.19 3.24
C GLY A 238 -6.10 -9.16 4.42
N SER A 239 -5.81 -8.34 5.43
CA SER A 239 -6.72 -8.15 6.56
C SER A 239 -8.06 -7.58 6.08
N THR A 240 -9.18 -7.99 6.67
CA THR A 240 -10.52 -7.55 6.21
C THR A 240 -11.58 -7.71 7.30
N ALA A 241 -12.80 -7.22 7.07
CA ALA A 241 -13.88 -7.22 8.06
C ALA A 241 -13.45 -6.54 9.39
N ILE A 242 -12.96 -5.30 9.30
CA ILE A 242 -12.44 -4.54 10.44
C ILE A 242 -13.35 -3.33 10.73
N THR A 243 -13.58 -3.06 12.01
CA THR A 243 -14.14 -1.78 12.47
C THR A 243 -13.19 -1.12 13.46
N ILE A 244 -12.88 0.15 13.24
CA ILE A 244 -12.09 1.00 14.13
C ILE A 244 -13.02 2.13 14.56
N SER A 245 -13.47 2.12 15.81
CA SER A 245 -14.48 3.06 16.29
C SER A 245 -14.22 3.69 17.65
N ASN A 246 -14.76 4.88 17.89
CA ASN A 246 -14.70 5.55 19.19
C ASN A 246 -13.30 5.74 19.80
N ASN A 247 -12.23 5.58 19.03
CA ASN A 247 -10.87 5.70 19.55
C ASN A 247 -10.47 7.17 19.64
N TYR A 248 -9.58 7.49 20.59
CA TYR A 248 -8.96 8.79 20.71
C TYR A 248 -7.48 8.71 20.34
N MET A 249 -7.05 9.46 19.33
CA MET A 249 -5.69 9.41 18.80
C MET A 249 -5.05 10.81 18.89
N THR A 250 -3.84 10.91 19.44
CA THR A 250 -3.11 12.19 19.57
C THR A 250 -1.60 12.00 19.42
N HIS A 251 -0.86 13.11 19.23
CA HIS A 251 0.60 13.18 19.34
C HIS A 251 1.33 12.07 18.59
N HIS A 252 1.14 11.97 17.27
CA HIS A 252 1.71 10.89 16.46
C HIS A 252 1.81 11.26 14.97
N ASP A 253 2.88 10.85 14.29
CA ASP A 253 3.09 11.15 12.87
C ASP A 253 2.22 10.27 11.95
N LYS A 254 2.47 8.95 11.96
CA LYS A 254 1.87 7.97 11.05
C LYS A 254 0.68 7.27 11.73
N VAL A 255 -0.51 7.87 11.65
CA VAL A 255 -1.66 7.41 12.47
C VAL A 255 -2.16 6.02 12.10
N MET A 256 -2.56 5.79 10.85
CA MET A 256 -3.21 4.54 10.44
C MET A 256 -2.90 4.17 8.99
N LEU A 257 -2.21 3.06 8.78
CA LEU A 257 -1.95 2.50 7.45
C LEU A 257 -2.90 1.33 7.16
N LEU A 258 -3.65 1.46 6.07
CA LEU A 258 -4.53 0.39 5.58
C LEU A 258 -4.03 -0.07 4.20
N GLY A 259 -3.37 -1.23 4.19
CA GLY A 259 -2.61 -1.75 3.07
C GLY A 259 -1.17 -1.23 3.06
N HIS A 260 -0.21 -2.16 2.97
CA HIS A 260 1.22 -1.84 2.98
C HIS A 260 1.82 -1.58 1.59
N SER A 261 1.14 -2.01 0.52
CA SER A 261 1.65 -1.89 -0.84
C SER A 261 0.52 -1.82 -1.87
N ASP A 262 0.61 -0.85 -2.78
CA ASP A 262 -0.29 -0.72 -3.93
C ASP A 262 -0.27 -1.96 -4.86
N SER A 263 0.76 -2.81 -4.72
CA SER A 263 0.97 -4.03 -5.50
C SER A 263 0.43 -5.31 -4.84
N TYR A 264 0.03 -5.27 -3.57
CA TYR A 264 -0.42 -6.45 -2.84
C TYR A 264 -1.92 -6.72 -3.09
N THR A 265 -2.22 -7.66 -3.98
CA THR A 265 -3.60 -7.84 -4.49
C THR A 265 -4.60 -8.36 -3.45
N LYS A 266 -4.16 -9.00 -2.37
CA LYS A 266 -5.07 -9.42 -1.31
C LYS A 266 -5.57 -8.23 -0.46
N ASP A 267 -4.83 -7.11 -0.41
CA ASP A 267 -5.30 -5.88 0.25
C ASP A 267 -6.43 -5.20 -0.55
N LYS A 268 -6.73 -5.64 -1.78
CA LYS A 268 -7.85 -5.12 -2.59
C LYS A 268 -9.22 -5.50 -2.05
N ASP A 269 -9.32 -6.61 -1.32
CA ASP A 269 -10.54 -7.08 -0.70
C ASP A 269 -10.63 -6.66 0.78
N MET A 270 -9.73 -5.78 1.23
CA MET A 270 -9.72 -5.22 2.59
C MET A 270 -10.93 -4.31 2.77
N GLN A 271 -11.72 -4.63 3.80
CA GLN A 271 -12.89 -3.86 4.18
C GLN A 271 -12.74 -3.35 5.60
N VAL A 272 -12.69 -2.04 5.75
CA VAL A 272 -12.46 -1.35 7.03
C VAL A 272 -13.50 -0.25 7.22
N THR A 273 -14.15 -0.24 8.38
CA THR A 273 -15.02 0.85 8.82
C THR A 273 -14.28 1.72 9.82
N ILE A 274 -14.19 3.02 9.55
CA ILE A 274 -13.65 4.01 10.49
C ILE A 274 -14.79 4.93 10.88
N ALA A 275 -15.25 4.85 12.13
CA ALA A 275 -16.42 5.60 12.59
C ALA A 275 -16.22 6.18 13.99
N PHE A 276 -16.67 7.42 14.23
CA PHE A 276 -16.70 8.04 15.57
C PHE A 276 -15.36 8.24 16.30
N ASN A 277 -14.22 7.93 15.65
CA ASN A 277 -12.90 8.22 16.22
C ASN A 277 -12.65 9.73 16.32
N ARG A 278 -11.98 10.14 17.40
CA ARG A 278 -11.49 11.51 17.60
C ARG A 278 -10.00 11.59 17.26
N PHE A 279 -9.70 12.27 16.17
CA PHE A 279 -8.34 12.63 15.77
C PHE A 279 -7.98 13.97 16.42
N GLY A 280 -7.25 13.92 17.52
CA GLY A 280 -6.89 15.09 18.33
C GLY A 280 -5.63 15.79 17.85
N GLU A 281 -5.03 16.58 18.75
CA GLU A 281 -3.85 17.38 18.44
C GLU A 281 -2.57 16.56 18.25
N GLY A 282 -1.57 17.16 17.61
CA GLY A 282 -0.27 16.53 17.39
C GLY A 282 -0.26 15.39 16.37
N LEU A 283 -1.34 15.19 15.61
CA LEU A 283 -1.38 14.22 14.52
C LEU A 283 -0.88 14.84 13.20
N VAL A 284 -0.03 14.12 12.46
CA VAL A 284 0.58 14.66 11.21
C VAL A 284 -0.10 14.10 9.96
N GLN A 285 -0.15 12.77 9.80
CA GLN A 285 -0.61 12.13 8.55
C GLN A 285 -1.25 10.75 8.77
N ARG A 286 -1.69 10.13 7.66
CA ARG A 286 -2.31 8.80 7.61
C ARG A 286 -3.59 8.66 8.46
N MET A 287 -4.56 9.56 8.28
CA MET A 287 -5.86 9.50 8.98
C MET A 287 -7.05 9.20 8.04
N PRO A 288 -7.21 8.00 7.45
CA PRO A 288 -6.20 6.95 7.24
C PRO A 288 -5.33 7.24 6.01
N ARG A 289 -4.24 6.49 5.82
CA ARG A 289 -3.59 6.31 4.51
C ARG A 289 -3.98 4.94 3.97
N TRP A 290 -4.36 4.91 2.70
CA TRP A 290 -4.79 3.70 2.00
C TRP A 290 -3.82 3.35 0.87
N ALA A 291 -3.43 2.08 0.74
CA ALA A 291 -2.67 1.57 -0.41
C ALA A 291 -3.51 0.55 -1.18
N GLY A 292 -3.96 0.93 -2.39
CA GLY A 292 -4.82 0.09 -3.24
C GLY A 292 -5.50 0.87 -4.37
N THR A 293 -5.76 0.22 -5.51
CA THR A 293 -6.41 0.81 -6.70
C THR A 293 -7.94 0.97 -6.56
N SER A 294 -8.41 2.22 -6.44
CA SER A 294 -9.71 2.82 -6.86
C SER A 294 -11.07 2.09 -6.80
N ASN A 295 -11.22 0.87 -6.27
CA ASN A 295 -12.53 0.19 -6.08
C ASN A 295 -12.90 0.02 -4.59
N HIS A 296 -12.59 0.99 -3.75
CA HIS A 296 -12.77 0.89 -2.30
C HIS A 296 -14.16 1.32 -1.86
N HIS A 297 -14.94 0.38 -1.36
CA HIS A 297 -16.22 0.64 -0.70
C HIS A 297 -16.04 0.78 0.81
N ASN A 298 -15.00 1.51 1.24
CA ASN A 298 -14.70 1.71 2.65
C ASN A 298 -15.46 2.91 3.20
N THR A 299 -16.03 2.74 4.39
CA THR A 299 -16.86 3.78 5.02
C THR A 299 -16.02 4.55 6.03
N LYS A 300 -15.79 5.84 5.77
CA LYS A 300 -15.26 6.77 6.76
C LYS A 300 -16.39 7.71 7.23
N LEU A 301 -16.71 7.66 8.52
CA LEU A 301 -17.70 8.51 9.16
C LEU A 301 -17.03 9.33 10.25
N ARG A 302 -17.09 10.67 10.11
CA ARG A 302 -16.49 11.62 11.05
C ARG A 302 -17.54 12.07 12.08
N SER A 303 -17.20 12.05 13.36
CA SER A 303 -17.99 12.71 14.41
C SER A 303 -17.85 14.24 14.26
N ARG A 304 -18.97 14.96 14.37
CA ARG A 304 -19.01 16.43 14.34
C ARG A 304 -18.88 16.88 15.80
N GLY A 305 -17.72 17.42 16.16
CA GLY A 305 -17.43 17.94 17.50
C GLY A 305 -16.13 18.73 17.48
N GLU A 306 -16.26 20.05 17.55
CA GLU A 306 -15.25 21.11 17.67
C GLU A 306 -14.26 21.33 16.52
N GLU A 307 -14.25 22.58 16.05
CA GLU A 307 -13.43 23.12 14.98
C GLU A 307 -11.96 23.13 15.38
N SER A 308 -11.12 22.40 14.64
CA SER A 308 -9.67 22.58 14.61
C SER A 308 -9.29 23.34 13.33
N PRO A 309 -8.28 24.25 13.33
CA PRO A 309 -8.14 25.31 12.33
C PRO A 309 -7.67 24.86 10.93
N TYR A 310 -7.43 23.58 10.68
CA TYR A 310 -6.84 23.12 9.42
C TYR A 310 -7.89 22.56 8.45
N LYS A 311 -8.29 23.40 7.49
CA LYS A 311 -9.17 23.06 6.36
C LYS A 311 -8.45 22.12 5.37
N TRP A 312 -8.86 20.85 5.42
CA TRP A 312 -9.08 19.83 4.37
C TRP A 312 -8.22 19.78 3.08
N ALA A 313 -7.65 18.61 2.81
CA ALA A 313 -7.27 18.18 1.46
C ALA A 313 -8.49 17.66 0.66
N ARG A 314 -8.93 18.42 -0.34
CA ARG A 314 -9.50 17.90 -1.59
C ARG A 314 -8.37 17.78 -2.63
N PRO A 315 -8.44 16.87 -3.61
CA PRO A 315 -7.44 16.77 -4.66
C PRO A 315 -7.66 17.87 -5.70
N MET A 316 -6.71 18.78 -5.89
CA MET A 316 -6.58 19.54 -7.14
C MET A 316 -5.17 20.10 -7.38
N CYS A 317 -4.84 20.10 -8.67
CA CYS A 317 -3.73 20.71 -9.39
C CYS A 317 -3.05 21.97 -8.79
N ARG A 318 -1.75 22.08 -9.10
CA ARG A 318 -0.87 23.26 -9.07
C ARG A 318 -1.58 24.62 -8.99
N ARG A 319 -1.20 25.41 -7.99
CA ARG A 319 -0.74 26.81 -8.17
C ARG A 319 0.02 27.29 -6.92
N GLN A 320 1.20 27.87 -7.16
CA GLN A 320 1.97 28.71 -6.24
C GLN A 320 1.10 29.83 -5.65
N VAL A 321 1.34 30.21 -4.38
CA VAL A 321 1.77 31.57 -3.91
C VAL A 321 2.06 31.50 -2.39
N GLY A 322 3.17 32.12 -1.95
CA GLY A 322 3.21 32.92 -0.70
C GLY A 322 3.71 32.25 0.58
N GLY A 323 4.93 32.61 1.00
CA GLY A 323 5.54 32.15 2.25
C GLY A 323 5.13 32.94 3.50
N LEU A 324 5.46 32.37 4.66
CA LEU A 324 5.73 33.07 5.91
C LEU A 324 6.50 32.12 6.86
N SER A 325 7.60 32.65 7.40
CA SER A 325 8.58 32.01 8.28
C SER A 325 8.13 32.06 9.73
N ILE A 326 8.23 30.96 10.48
CA ILE A 326 8.36 30.98 11.95
C ILE A 326 9.39 29.91 12.38
N LYS A 327 10.32 30.38 13.21
CA LYS A 327 11.53 29.74 13.74
C LYS A 327 11.24 28.50 14.60
N GLN A 328 12.03 27.43 14.42
CA GLN A 328 12.23 26.39 15.44
C GLN A 328 13.71 26.32 15.81
N ARG A 329 13.97 26.33 17.13
CA ARG A 329 15.29 26.17 17.77
C ARG A 329 15.71 24.69 17.73
N PRO A 330 16.97 24.34 17.48
CA PRO A 330 17.50 23.03 17.81
C PRO A 330 18.13 23.04 19.21
N THR A 331 17.64 22.17 20.08
CA THR A 331 18.35 21.76 21.31
C THR A 331 19.32 20.64 20.95
N ASN A 332 20.61 20.92 21.13
CA ASN A 332 21.70 19.96 21.08
C ASN A 332 21.60 18.98 22.26
N ASP A 333 21.72 17.68 22.00
CA ASP A 333 22.51 16.83 22.90
C ASP A 333 23.07 15.60 22.17
N TRP A 334 24.39 15.59 22.00
CA TRP A 334 25.18 14.44 21.55
C TRP A 334 26.12 14.08 22.70
N ARG A 335 25.91 12.94 23.38
CA ARG A 335 27.03 12.16 23.95
C ARG A 335 26.66 10.75 24.42
N ARG A 336 27.62 9.85 24.13
CA ARG A 336 27.84 8.44 24.54
C ARG A 336 27.09 7.45 23.64
N SER A 337 27.73 6.51 22.97
CA SER A 337 28.92 5.73 23.35
C SER A 337 29.70 5.23 22.11
N HIS A 338 31.02 5.30 22.17
CA HIS A 338 31.93 4.56 21.29
C HIS A 338 32.07 3.12 21.78
N SER A 339 32.13 2.15 20.87
CA SER A 339 33.17 1.12 20.89
C SER A 339 33.26 0.34 19.57
N SER A 340 34.48 0.31 19.03
CA SER A 340 35.14 -0.75 18.24
C SER A 340 34.66 -1.12 16.84
N SER A 341 35.39 -0.68 15.80
CA SER A 341 35.99 -1.48 14.69
C SER A 341 36.78 -0.58 13.69
N PRO A 342 37.78 -1.09 12.93
CA PRO A 342 39.00 -0.37 12.50
C PRO A 342 38.93 0.29 11.09
N PRO A 343 39.99 1.01 10.62
CA PRO A 343 39.88 1.99 9.55
C PRO A 343 40.17 1.42 8.15
N TYR A 344 39.36 1.81 7.16
CA TYR A 344 39.71 1.70 5.75
C TYR A 344 40.44 2.97 5.32
N SER A 345 41.77 2.91 5.31
CA SER A 345 42.64 3.92 4.72
C SER A 345 43.56 3.26 3.71
N SER A 346 43.21 3.30 2.43
CA SER A 346 44.15 3.27 1.31
C SER A 346 43.36 3.32 0.01
N LEU A 347 43.93 4.01 -0.98
CA LEU A 347 43.54 4.10 -2.40
C LEU A 347 42.74 5.36 -2.75
N LEU A 348 43.47 6.43 -3.04
CA LEU A 348 43.33 7.23 -4.26
C LEU A 348 44.53 8.18 -4.37
N MET A 349 45.58 7.69 -5.04
CA MET A 349 46.62 8.53 -5.62
C MET A 349 46.86 8.09 -7.07
N GLU A 350 47.28 9.08 -7.89
CA GLU A 350 47.63 9.05 -9.32
C GLU A 350 46.39 9.20 -10.25
N ALA A 351 46.25 10.21 -11.10
CA ALA A 351 47.15 10.67 -12.15
C ALA A 351 46.65 12.01 -12.77
N THR A 352 47.55 12.69 -13.48
CA THR A 352 47.51 14.09 -13.92
C THR A 352 47.14 14.31 -15.40
N ALA A 353 46.60 15.52 -15.68
CA ALA A 353 46.77 16.42 -16.85
C ALA A 353 46.21 16.05 -18.25
N ALA A 354 45.28 16.88 -18.78
CA ALA A 354 45.55 17.87 -19.85
C ALA A 354 44.27 18.55 -20.45
N ALA A 355 44.37 19.87 -20.62
CA ALA A 355 43.85 20.76 -21.69
C ALA A 355 42.34 21.02 -21.95
N ALA A 356 41.94 22.25 -21.58
CA ALA A 356 41.12 23.27 -22.27
C ALA A 356 40.52 23.01 -23.67
N SER A 357 39.22 23.34 -23.85
CA SER A 357 38.75 24.58 -24.54
C SER A 357 37.23 24.59 -24.85
N HIS A 358 36.56 25.67 -24.44
CA HIS A 358 35.40 26.37 -25.05
C HIS A 358 34.01 25.72 -25.31
N SER A 359 33.03 26.33 -24.62
CA SER A 359 31.74 26.88 -25.06
C SER A 359 30.55 25.99 -25.47
N ASP A 360 29.51 26.08 -24.62
CA ASP A 360 28.18 26.64 -24.95
C ASP A 360 26.93 25.73 -25.11
N ILE A 361 25.93 26.09 -24.26
CA ILE A 361 24.45 26.01 -24.35
C ILE A 361 23.75 24.63 -24.17
N LEU A 362 23.00 24.48 -23.06
CA LEU A 362 21.52 24.59 -23.03
C LEU A 362 20.94 24.33 -21.62
N GLY A 363 20.14 25.31 -21.17
CA GLY A 363 19.49 25.34 -19.87
C GLY A 363 18.20 24.52 -19.77
N GLY A 364 17.75 24.35 -18.52
CA GLY A 364 16.47 23.75 -18.16
C GLY A 364 16.26 23.72 -16.65
N ASP A 365 15.69 24.82 -16.13
CA ASP A 365 14.90 25.00 -14.91
C ASP A 365 15.24 24.19 -13.64
N LEU A 366 15.91 24.86 -12.70
CA LEU A 366 15.95 24.51 -11.27
C LEU A 366 15.10 25.55 -10.51
N GLN A 367 13.91 25.14 -10.07
CA GLN A 367 13.09 25.92 -9.16
C GLN A 367 13.31 25.41 -7.73
N GLY A 368 14.02 26.18 -6.90
CA GLY A 368 14.10 25.91 -5.46
C GLY A 368 15.42 26.18 -4.72
N CYS A 369 16.41 26.89 -5.27
CA CYS A 369 17.56 27.38 -4.49
C CYS A 369 17.49 28.91 -4.45
N ALA A 370 17.54 29.49 -3.25
CA ALA A 370 17.56 30.94 -3.07
C ALA A 370 18.75 31.53 -3.85
N SER A 371 18.45 32.41 -4.81
CA SER A 371 19.45 33.10 -5.61
C SER A 371 20.10 34.18 -4.75
N PHE A 372 21.37 33.99 -4.37
CA PHE A 372 22.20 35.08 -3.84
C PHE A 372 22.62 35.97 -5.01
N SER A 373 21.78 36.95 -5.32
CA SER A 373 22.12 38.04 -6.24
C SER A 373 21.76 39.38 -5.61
N TYR A 374 22.41 39.73 -4.50
CA TYR A 374 22.45 41.11 -3.99
C TYR A 374 23.76 41.35 -3.23
N LEU A 375 24.71 42.00 -3.89
CA LEU A 375 25.51 43.14 -3.43
C LEU A 375 26.77 43.26 -4.30
N CYS A 376 26.66 44.05 -5.35
CA CYS A 376 27.81 44.73 -5.94
C CYS A 376 28.20 45.85 -4.96
N GLY A 377 29.10 45.52 -4.06
CA GLY A 377 29.76 46.39 -3.09
C GLY A 377 30.99 45.61 -2.61
N GLU A 378 32.14 46.26 -2.50
CA GLU A 378 33.39 45.60 -2.12
C GLU A 378 33.17 44.70 -0.90
N LEU A 379 33.46 43.40 -1.05
CA LEU A 379 33.38 42.46 0.06
C LEU A 379 34.39 42.93 1.13
N PRO A 380 33.99 43.00 2.41
CA PRO A 380 34.91 43.33 3.50
C PRO A 380 36.05 42.31 3.56
N GLU A 381 37.17 42.64 4.22
CA GLU A 381 38.27 41.70 4.37
C GLU A 381 37.80 40.38 5.02
N PRO A 382 38.34 39.23 4.56
CA PRO A 382 37.96 37.93 5.08
C PRO A 382 38.27 37.81 6.57
N ASP A 383 37.24 37.49 7.36
CA ASP A 383 37.27 37.45 8.82
C ASP A 383 37.47 36.02 9.40
N LEU A 384 37.63 35.05 8.51
CA LEU A 384 37.66 33.62 8.82
C LEU A 384 38.59 32.88 7.85
N LEU A 385 39.20 31.79 8.32
CA LEU A 385 40.05 30.92 7.50
C LEU A 385 39.57 29.47 7.56
N VAL A 386 39.53 28.80 6.41
CA VAL A 386 39.37 27.34 6.35
C VAL A 386 40.74 26.69 6.20
N ARG A 387 41.04 25.70 7.04
CA ARG A 387 42.28 24.92 6.98
C ARG A 387 42.01 23.55 6.38
N THR A 388 42.69 23.22 5.28
CA THR A 388 42.60 21.91 4.61
C THR A 388 43.60 20.90 5.17
N SER A 389 43.48 19.64 4.75
CA SER A 389 44.39 18.54 5.11
C SER A 389 45.87 18.81 4.78
N ALA A 390 46.15 19.52 3.69
CA ALA A 390 47.53 19.87 3.30
C ALA A 390 48.04 21.15 3.99
N GLY A 391 47.29 21.70 4.96
CA GLY A 391 47.65 22.94 5.65
C GLY A 391 47.36 24.21 4.86
N LEU A 392 46.73 24.13 3.68
CA LEU A 392 46.30 25.30 2.92
C LEU A 392 45.26 26.08 3.73
N ARG A 393 45.43 27.41 3.79
CA ARG A 393 44.51 28.33 4.46
C ARG A 393 43.74 29.11 3.41
N ILE A 394 42.43 28.94 3.39
CA ILE A 394 41.53 29.61 2.45
C ILE A 394 40.81 30.75 3.18
N PRO A 395 41.03 32.03 2.82
CA PRO A 395 40.32 33.15 3.39
C PRO A 395 38.85 33.13 2.98
N VAL A 396 37.95 33.27 3.96
CA VAL A 396 36.50 33.20 3.77
C VAL A 396 35.76 34.22 4.65
N HIS A 397 34.49 34.45 4.35
CA HIS A 397 33.60 35.37 5.07
C HIS A 397 32.63 34.58 5.93
N SER A 398 32.63 34.82 7.24
CA SER A 398 31.75 34.14 8.19
C SER A 398 30.27 34.26 7.81
N GLY A 399 29.82 35.44 7.38
CA GLY A 399 28.44 35.68 6.96
C GLY A 399 28.00 34.83 5.75
N VAL A 400 28.88 34.64 4.76
CA VAL A 400 28.57 33.79 3.59
C VAL A 400 28.44 32.34 4.03
N LEU A 401 29.40 31.82 4.79
CA LEU A 401 29.41 30.44 5.25
C LEU A 401 28.23 30.12 6.17
N ALA A 402 27.93 31.00 7.13
CA ALA A 402 26.79 30.85 8.04
C ALA A 402 25.46 30.83 7.27
N SER A 403 25.29 31.73 6.29
CA SER A 403 24.05 31.77 5.49
C SER A 403 23.85 30.53 4.60
N ALA A 404 24.94 29.90 4.16
CA ALA A 404 24.90 28.77 3.24
C ALA A 404 24.81 27.41 3.93
N SER A 405 25.14 27.32 5.22
CA SER A 405 25.18 26.09 6.00
C SER A 405 24.84 26.33 7.48
N PRO A 406 23.75 25.76 7.99
CA PRO A 406 23.41 25.81 9.42
C PRO A 406 24.49 25.19 10.31
N VAL A 407 25.23 24.20 9.78
CA VAL A 407 26.35 23.57 10.50
C VAL A 407 27.50 24.56 10.65
N LEU A 408 27.88 25.25 9.57
CA LEU A 408 28.93 26.27 9.63
C LEU A 408 28.50 27.46 10.50
N GLU A 409 27.24 27.90 10.44
CA GLU A 409 26.67 28.91 11.35
C GLU A 409 26.88 28.51 12.81
N SER A 410 26.49 27.28 13.17
CA SER A 410 26.67 26.78 14.54
C SER A 410 28.14 26.68 14.97
N ILE A 411 29.05 26.36 14.05
CA ILE A 411 30.50 26.31 14.32
C ILE A 411 31.05 27.73 14.54
N ILE A 412 30.55 28.70 13.79
CA ILE A 412 30.94 30.12 13.88
C ILE A 412 30.42 30.75 15.18
N ASP A 413 29.23 30.36 15.64
CA ASP A 413 28.59 30.92 16.84
C ASP A 413 29.09 30.31 18.18
N GLN A 414 29.91 29.25 18.13
CA GLN A 414 30.41 28.59 19.33
C GLN A 414 31.37 29.50 20.16
N PRO A 415 31.16 29.61 21.49
CA PRO A 415 32.00 30.45 22.35
C PRO A 415 33.42 29.87 22.51
N ARG A 416 34.43 30.72 22.29
CA ARG A 416 35.85 30.32 22.30
C ARG A 416 36.40 30.13 23.71
N LYS A 417 37.27 29.12 23.88
CA LYS A 417 38.08 28.91 25.08
C LYS A 417 39.40 29.68 25.09
N ASN A 418 39.94 30.07 23.92
CA ASN A 418 41.25 30.74 23.79
C ASN A 418 41.17 32.04 22.96
N ARG A 419 41.95 33.05 23.36
CA ARG A 419 42.06 34.39 22.76
C ARG A 419 42.96 34.43 21.50
N SER A 420 42.90 33.45 20.60
CA SER A 420 43.61 33.60 19.31
C SER A 420 42.87 34.59 18.42
N SER A 421 43.59 35.54 17.81
CA SER A 421 43.02 36.55 16.89
C SER A 421 42.46 35.91 15.62
N GLU A 422 43.04 34.79 15.17
CA GLU A 422 42.69 34.10 13.92
C GLU A 422 41.57 33.08 14.15
N ARG A 423 40.46 33.18 13.39
CA ARG A 423 39.33 32.24 13.41
C ARG A 423 39.58 31.16 12.35
N ILE A 424 39.68 29.88 12.73
CA ILE A 424 40.01 28.78 11.80
C ILE A 424 38.97 27.66 11.88
N ILE A 425 38.40 27.25 10.75
CA ILE A 425 37.55 26.05 10.61
C ILE A 425 38.35 24.95 9.89
N PRO A 426 38.62 23.80 10.53
CA PRO A 426 39.32 22.69 9.88
C PRO A 426 38.35 21.85 9.03
N ILE A 427 38.65 21.69 7.73
CA ILE A 427 38.00 20.72 6.84
C ILE A 427 39.06 19.72 6.39
N LEU A 428 39.07 18.55 7.03
CA LEU A 428 40.10 17.53 6.88
C LEU A 428 39.53 16.26 6.24
N GLY A 429 40.40 15.42 5.66
CA GLY A 429 40.02 14.13 5.06
C GLY A 429 39.48 14.20 3.64
N VAL A 430 39.55 15.38 3.00
CA VAL A 430 39.08 15.63 1.63
C VAL A 430 40.18 16.38 0.85
N PRO A 431 40.34 16.17 -0.49
CA PRO A 431 41.31 16.90 -1.31
C PRO A 431 41.14 18.42 -1.22
N CYS A 432 42.25 19.16 -1.27
CA CYS A 432 42.24 20.62 -1.08
C CYS A 432 41.41 21.33 -2.15
N GLU A 433 41.49 20.84 -3.38
CA GLU A 433 40.77 21.33 -4.55
C GLU A 433 39.26 21.06 -4.43
N ALA A 434 38.87 19.94 -3.81
CA ALA A 434 37.46 19.65 -3.51
C ALA A 434 36.92 20.58 -2.42
N VAL A 435 37.73 20.91 -1.41
CA VAL A 435 37.37 21.93 -0.40
C VAL A 435 37.23 23.31 -1.04
N ALA A 436 38.15 23.68 -1.95
CA ALA A 436 38.07 24.93 -2.70
C ALA A 436 36.81 24.98 -3.60
N ALA A 437 36.47 23.88 -4.28
CA ALA A 437 35.25 23.76 -5.07
C ALA A 437 33.98 23.86 -4.20
N PHE A 438 33.99 23.25 -3.01
CA PHE A 438 32.89 23.36 -2.05
C PHE A 438 32.70 24.80 -1.57
N ILE A 439 33.77 25.48 -1.14
CA ILE A 439 33.72 26.90 -0.73
C ILE A 439 33.26 27.77 -1.91
N GLY A 440 33.82 27.56 -3.11
CA GLY A 440 33.39 28.27 -4.32
C GLY A 440 31.90 28.11 -4.62
N PHE A 441 31.34 26.92 -4.35
CA PHE A 441 29.90 26.69 -4.44
C PHE A 441 29.11 27.49 -3.40
N LEU A 442 29.58 27.61 -2.15
CA LEU A 442 28.89 28.42 -1.13
C LEU A 442 28.78 29.90 -1.53
N TYR A 443 29.78 30.41 -2.25
CA TYR A 443 29.80 31.80 -2.72
C TYR A 443 28.97 32.03 -3.98
N SER A 444 29.02 31.09 -4.93
CA SER A 444 28.48 31.30 -6.27
C SER A 444 27.19 30.52 -6.55
N SER A 445 26.84 29.56 -5.70
CA SER A 445 25.84 28.51 -5.96
C SER A 445 26.07 27.75 -7.28
N ARG A 446 27.30 27.76 -7.80
CA ARG A 446 27.70 27.13 -9.06
C ARG A 446 28.81 26.12 -8.81
N CYS A 447 28.73 25.01 -9.54
CA CYS A 447 29.76 23.97 -9.62
C CYS A 447 29.96 23.68 -11.10
N SER A 448 31.21 23.65 -11.57
CA SER A 448 31.50 23.27 -12.96
C SER A 448 31.35 21.77 -13.15
N GLU A 449 31.19 21.32 -14.41
CA GLU A 449 31.11 19.90 -14.73
C GLU A 449 32.43 19.19 -14.45
N GLU A 450 33.57 19.83 -14.74
CA GLU A 450 34.91 19.30 -14.44
C GLU A 450 35.12 19.06 -12.93
N GLN A 451 34.63 19.98 -12.09
CA GLN A 451 34.66 19.82 -10.63
C GLN A 451 33.78 18.66 -10.17
N MET A 452 32.62 18.46 -10.80
CA MET A 452 31.71 17.37 -10.47
C MET A 452 32.28 16.01 -10.90
N GLU A 453 32.99 15.96 -12.02
CA GLU A 453 33.65 14.75 -12.51
C GLU A 453 34.80 14.33 -11.58
N LYS A 454 35.69 15.27 -11.22
CA LYS A 454 36.85 14.98 -10.36
C LYS A 454 36.48 14.79 -8.88
N PHE A 455 35.51 15.56 -8.39
CA PHE A 455 35.24 15.69 -6.95
C PHE A 455 33.80 15.37 -6.55
N GLY A 456 32.97 14.79 -7.43
CA GLY A 456 31.54 14.60 -7.18
C GLY A 456 31.21 13.86 -5.88
N ILE A 457 31.97 12.80 -5.55
CA ILE A 457 31.81 12.05 -4.29
C ILE A 457 32.22 12.89 -3.08
N HIS A 458 33.34 13.61 -3.18
CA HIS A 458 33.84 14.51 -2.13
C HIS A 458 32.86 15.65 -1.86
N LEU A 459 32.28 16.23 -2.92
CA LEU A 459 31.25 17.27 -2.82
C LEU A 459 29.95 16.71 -2.24
N LEU A 460 29.57 15.47 -2.56
CA LEU A 460 28.44 14.79 -1.92
C LEU A 460 28.67 14.65 -0.41
N ALA A 461 29.85 14.17 0.01
CA ALA A 461 30.22 14.04 1.41
C ALA A 461 30.18 15.38 2.15
N LEU A 462 30.84 16.42 1.61
CA LEU A 462 30.85 17.76 2.19
C LEU A 462 29.45 18.37 2.27
N SER A 463 28.63 18.19 1.22
CA SER A 463 27.25 18.68 1.20
C SER A 463 26.36 18.02 2.24
N HIS A 464 26.63 16.76 2.59
CA HIS A 464 25.90 16.07 3.65
C HIS A 464 26.39 16.51 5.03
N VAL A 465 27.70 16.46 5.28
CA VAL A 465 28.32 16.82 6.58
C VAL A 465 28.01 18.26 6.98
N TYR A 466 28.12 19.19 6.03
CA TYR A 466 27.83 20.61 6.29
C TYR A 466 26.38 21.00 5.97
N SER A 467 25.48 20.04 5.71
CA SER A 467 24.06 20.31 5.47
C SER A 467 23.81 21.39 4.41
N VAL A 468 24.25 21.14 3.17
CA VAL A 468 24.07 22.00 1.99
C VAL A 468 23.17 21.28 0.97
N PRO A 469 21.82 21.36 1.10
CA PRO A 469 20.90 20.52 0.33
C PRO A 469 20.96 20.74 -1.18
N CYS A 470 21.12 21.99 -1.62
CA CYS A 470 21.21 22.34 -3.05
C CYS A 470 22.41 21.65 -3.72
N LEU A 471 23.56 21.60 -3.05
CA LEU A 471 24.73 20.88 -3.55
C LEU A 471 24.50 19.36 -3.53
N LYS A 472 23.94 18.83 -2.43
CA LYS A 472 23.64 17.40 -2.27
C LYS A 472 22.73 16.87 -3.38
N GLN A 473 21.67 17.61 -3.71
CA GLN A 473 20.75 17.27 -4.80
C GLN A 473 21.45 17.27 -6.16
N ARG A 474 22.30 18.26 -6.42
CA ARG A 474 23.06 18.35 -7.67
C ARG A 474 24.05 17.19 -7.81
N CYS A 475 24.84 16.90 -6.77
CA CYS A 475 25.74 15.75 -6.74
C CYS A 475 24.98 14.43 -6.95
N THR A 476 23.85 14.23 -6.28
CA THR A 476 23.00 13.04 -6.44
C THR A 476 22.51 12.87 -7.88
N LYS A 477 22.10 13.95 -8.53
CA LYS A 477 21.66 13.92 -9.94
C LYS A 477 22.81 13.55 -10.87
N GLU A 478 23.94 14.25 -10.75
CA GLU A 478 25.10 14.14 -11.63
C GLU A 478 25.85 12.81 -11.48
N LEU A 479 26.05 12.33 -10.26
CA LEU A 479 26.60 11.00 -9.99
C LEU A 479 25.66 9.92 -10.54
N GLY A 480 24.35 10.11 -10.38
CA GLY A 480 23.34 9.20 -10.91
C GLY A 480 23.27 9.16 -12.45
N LEU A 481 23.84 10.13 -13.17
CA LEU A 481 23.97 10.12 -14.64
C LEU A 481 25.25 9.41 -15.10
N ARG A 482 26.29 9.39 -14.25
CA ARG A 482 27.61 8.79 -14.50
C ARG A 482 27.77 7.40 -13.86
N LEU A 483 26.66 6.76 -13.47
CA LEU A 483 26.68 5.40 -12.95
C LEU A 483 27.09 4.42 -14.05
N MET A 484 28.11 3.63 -13.77
CA MET A 484 28.62 2.56 -14.62
C MET A 484 28.56 1.23 -13.87
N ILE A 485 28.66 0.11 -14.59
CA ILE A 485 28.64 -1.23 -13.98
C ILE A 485 29.79 -1.37 -12.98
N ASP A 486 30.96 -0.80 -13.29
CA ASP A 486 32.17 -0.95 -12.47
C ASP A 486 32.12 -0.17 -11.16
N ASN A 487 31.42 0.99 -11.13
CA ASN A 487 31.38 1.88 -9.96
C ASN A 487 30.06 1.81 -9.17
N VAL A 488 29.07 1.04 -9.64
CA VAL A 488 27.71 1.07 -9.07
C VAL A 488 27.66 0.64 -7.61
N VAL A 489 28.50 -0.33 -7.21
CA VAL A 489 28.54 -0.87 -5.85
C VAL A 489 29.14 0.15 -4.89
N ASP A 490 30.24 0.80 -5.27
CA ASP A 490 30.89 1.83 -4.46
C ASP A 490 29.94 3.03 -4.28
N VAL A 491 29.30 3.47 -5.37
CA VAL A 491 28.33 4.57 -5.32
C VAL A 491 27.09 4.19 -4.51
N LEU A 492 26.67 2.92 -4.53
CA LEU A 492 25.58 2.42 -3.69
C LEU A 492 25.92 2.51 -2.20
N GLN A 493 27.12 2.08 -1.81
CA GLN A 493 27.62 2.19 -0.43
C GLN A 493 27.68 3.65 0.03
N LEU A 494 28.20 4.54 -0.82
CA LEU A 494 28.24 5.98 -0.55
C LEU A 494 26.84 6.60 -0.46
N ALA A 495 25.90 6.18 -1.31
CA ALA A 495 24.53 6.65 -1.28
C ALA A 495 23.81 6.29 0.03
N ARG A 496 24.14 5.14 0.62
CA ARG A 496 23.68 4.76 1.96
C ARG A 496 24.32 5.62 3.04
N LEU A 497 25.65 5.76 3.00
CA LEU A 497 26.41 6.49 4.01
C LEU A 497 26.00 7.97 4.11
N PHE A 498 25.64 8.59 2.98
CA PHE A 498 25.29 10.01 2.93
C PHE A 498 23.78 10.28 2.86
N ASP A 499 22.91 9.30 3.16
CA ASP A 499 21.45 9.45 3.08
C ASP A 499 20.97 10.04 1.73
N ALA A 500 21.34 9.41 0.62
CA ALA A 500 20.99 9.81 -0.74
C ALA A 500 20.00 8.81 -1.37
N PRO A 501 18.72 8.78 -0.95
CA PRO A 501 17.77 7.73 -1.34
C PRO A 501 17.49 7.67 -2.84
N VAL A 502 17.50 8.81 -3.52
CA VAL A 502 17.29 8.88 -4.99
C VAL A 502 18.46 8.22 -5.73
N LEU A 503 19.69 8.42 -5.28
CA LEU A 503 20.88 7.80 -5.86
C LEU A 503 20.90 6.30 -5.56
N HIS A 504 20.59 5.92 -4.32
CA HIS A 504 20.48 4.53 -3.88
C HIS A 504 19.52 3.73 -4.77
N VAL A 505 18.29 4.22 -5.00
CA VAL A 505 17.32 3.53 -5.87
C VAL A 505 17.82 3.41 -7.32
N LYS A 506 18.54 4.41 -7.84
CA LYS A 506 19.15 4.33 -9.18
C LYS A 506 20.21 3.23 -9.24
N CYS A 507 21.10 3.15 -8.25
CA CYS A 507 22.10 2.10 -8.16
C CYS A 507 21.45 0.71 -8.11
N MET A 508 20.49 0.50 -7.20
CA MET A 508 19.78 -0.79 -7.05
C MET A 508 19.13 -1.24 -8.37
N LYS A 509 18.53 -0.32 -9.14
CA LYS A 509 17.97 -0.62 -10.47
C LYS A 509 19.01 -1.00 -11.52
N LEU A 510 20.17 -0.35 -11.51
CA LEU A 510 21.25 -0.67 -12.43
C LEU A 510 21.85 -2.04 -12.11
N VAL A 511 22.05 -2.33 -10.82
CA VAL A 511 22.48 -3.65 -10.33
C VAL A 511 21.51 -4.72 -10.77
N TYR A 512 20.22 -4.54 -10.52
CA TYR A 512 19.18 -5.49 -10.96
C TYR A 512 19.21 -5.74 -12.47
N SER A 513 19.40 -4.70 -13.28
CA SER A 513 19.36 -4.81 -14.74
C SER A 513 20.58 -5.53 -15.33
N ASN A 514 21.72 -5.51 -14.63
CA ASN A 514 23.00 -6.05 -15.11
C ASN A 514 23.69 -6.94 -14.07
N PHE A 515 22.93 -7.65 -13.24
CA PHE A 515 23.44 -8.33 -12.04
C PHE A 515 24.63 -9.25 -12.34
N LYS A 516 24.55 -10.04 -13.41
CA LYS A 516 25.65 -10.94 -13.83
C LYS A 516 26.96 -10.21 -14.13
N SER A 517 26.88 -9.01 -14.67
CA SER A 517 28.07 -8.20 -14.95
C SER A 517 28.60 -7.57 -13.66
N VAL A 518 27.70 -7.09 -12.79
CA VAL A 518 28.05 -6.49 -11.49
C VAL A 518 28.70 -7.51 -10.56
N GLU A 519 28.19 -8.74 -10.51
CA GLU A 519 28.73 -9.84 -9.69
C GLU A 519 30.23 -10.11 -9.95
N ASN A 520 30.68 -9.84 -11.17
CA ASN A 520 32.08 -10.04 -11.58
C ASN A 520 33.01 -8.87 -11.23
N THR A 521 32.46 -7.71 -10.89
CA THR A 521 33.24 -6.51 -10.55
C THR A 521 34.02 -6.67 -9.24
N GLU A 522 35.14 -5.95 -9.12
CA GLU A 522 35.91 -5.93 -7.88
C GLU A 522 35.10 -5.33 -6.73
N GLY A 523 34.33 -4.27 -6.98
CA GLY A 523 33.46 -3.64 -5.99
C GLY A 523 32.44 -4.62 -5.39
N TRP A 524 31.83 -5.48 -6.20
CA TRP A 524 30.91 -6.52 -5.70
C TRP A 524 31.62 -7.55 -4.82
N LYS A 525 32.75 -8.09 -5.27
CA LYS A 525 33.52 -9.09 -4.52
C LYS A 525 34.01 -8.53 -3.18
N PHE A 526 34.47 -7.29 -3.21
CA PHE A 526 34.90 -6.56 -2.03
C PHE A 526 33.74 -6.35 -1.04
N MET A 527 32.62 -5.84 -1.52
CA MET A 527 31.41 -5.62 -0.72
C MET A 527 30.86 -6.92 -0.13
N SER A 528 30.80 -8.01 -0.89
CA SER A 528 30.29 -9.31 -0.42
C SER A 528 31.12 -9.86 0.74
N TYR A 529 32.44 -9.70 0.69
CA TYR A 529 33.33 -10.16 1.75
C TYR A 529 33.22 -9.31 3.03
N HIS A 530 33.05 -7.99 2.91
CA HIS A 530 33.11 -7.07 4.03
C HIS A 530 31.74 -6.63 4.59
N ASP A 531 30.69 -6.70 3.78
CA ASP A 531 29.32 -6.34 4.13
C ASP A 531 28.30 -7.37 3.58
N PRO A 532 28.21 -8.56 4.21
CA PRO A 532 27.23 -9.58 3.81
C PRO A 532 25.77 -9.14 3.95
N TRP A 533 25.51 -8.10 4.76
CA TRP A 533 24.16 -7.57 4.96
C TRP A 533 23.70 -6.76 3.75
N LEU A 534 24.59 -5.93 3.19
CA LEU A 534 24.31 -5.22 1.95
C LEU A 534 24.15 -6.19 0.77
N GLU A 535 24.94 -7.27 0.72
CA GLU A 535 24.74 -8.34 -0.26
C GLU A 535 23.33 -8.93 -0.15
N LEU A 536 22.91 -9.32 1.05
CA LEU A 536 21.58 -9.88 1.29
C LEU A 536 20.47 -8.91 0.88
N GLU A 537 20.60 -7.63 1.21
CA GLU A 537 19.64 -6.58 0.82
C GLU A 537 19.50 -6.47 -0.71
N ILE A 538 20.62 -6.50 -1.43
CA ILE A 538 20.63 -6.46 -2.90
C ILE A 538 19.96 -7.71 -3.47
N LEU A 539 20.29 -8.89 -2.94
CA LEU A 539 19.68 -10.16 -3.40
C LEU A 539 18.17 -10.22 -3.12
N GLN A 540 17.74 -9.74 -1.95
CA GLN A 540 16.31 -9.63 -1.62
C GLN A 540 15.59 -8.68 -2.59
N PHE A 541 16.18 -7.51 -2.87
CA PHE A 541 15.63 -6.58 -3.86
C PHE A 541 15.50 -7.23 -5.25
N ILE A 542 16.49 -8.00 -5.68
CA ILE A 542 16.47 -8.72 -6.98
C ILE A 542 15.35 -9.76 -7.00
N ASP A 543 15.21 -10.59 -5.96
CA ASP A 543 14.15 -11.61 -5.89
C ASP A 543 12.76 -10.96 -5.88
N GLU A 544 12.58 -9.88 -5.13
CA GLU A 544 11.32 -9.12 -5.13
C GLU A 544 10.97 -8.57 -6.52
N GLU A 545 11.93 -7.97 -7.23
CA GLU A 545 11.73 -7.46 -8.60
C GLU A 545 11.42 -8.60 -9.59
N ASP A 546 12.07 -9.75 -9.45
CA ASP A 546 11.78 -10.93 -10.28
C ASP A 546 10.41 -11.52 -10.00
N LEU A 547 9.99 -11.57 -8.72
CA LEU A 547 8.63 -11.95 -8.34
C LEU A 547 7.61 -10.96 -8.90
N ARG A 548 7.88 -9.64 -8.86
CA ARG A 548 7.05 -8.61 -9.49
C ARG A 548 6.93 -8.84 -11.00
N LYS A 549 8.04 -9.08 -11.71
CA LYS A 549 8.03 -9.36 -13.16
C LYS A 549 7.29 -10.66 -13.50
N LYS A 550 7.52 -11.75 -12.76
CA LYS A 550 6.81 -13.04 -12.95
C LYS A 550 5.31 -12.89 -12.76
N LYS A 551 4.88 -12.17 -11.72
CA LYS A 551 3.45 -11.88 -11.46
C LYS A 551 2.85 -10.99 -12.55
N ALA A 552 3.55 -9.95 -12.99
CA ALA A 552 3.10 -9.07 -14.07
C ALA A 552 2.98 -9.83 -15.41
N ARG A 553 3.89 -10.78 -15.69
CA ARG A 553 3.78 -11.68 -16.84
C ARG A 553 2.54 -12.57 -16.74
N LYS A 554 2.33 -13.26 -15.60
CA LYS A 554 1.16 -14.11 -15.36
C LYS A 554 -0.16 -13.33 -15.47
N TYR A 555 -0.20 -12.11 -14.93
CA TYR A 555 -1.36 -11.23 -15.04
C TYR A 555 -1.64 -10.82 -16.50
N ARG A 556 -0.60 -10.48 -17.28
CA ARG A 556 -0.75 -10.19 -18.72
C ARG A 556 -1.22 -11.40 -19.52
N GLU A 557 -0.70 -12.59 -19.21
CA GLU A 557 -1.14 -13.85 -19.83
C GLU A 557 -2.61 -14.17 -19.48
N GLU A 558 -3.01 -14.01 -18.22
CA GLU A 558 -4.39 -14.21 -17.78
C GLU A 558 -5.35 -13.17 -18.41
N LEU A 559 -4.89 -11.92 -18.54
CA LEU A 559 -5.68 -10.84 -19.14
C LEU A 559 -5.90 -11.02 -20.66
N ARG A 560 -4.97 -11.69 -21.36
CA ARG A 560 -5.03 -11.90 -22.82
C ARG A 560 -6.34 -12.55 -23.26
N LEU A 561 -6.78 -13.60 -22.55
CA LEU A 561 -8.02 -14.31 -22.86
C LEU A 561 -9.27 -13.43 -22.69
N TYR A 562 -9.27 -12.55 -21.70
CA TYR A 562 -10.38 -11.61 -21.48
C TYR A 562 -10.37 -10.47 -22.50
N LEU A 563 -9.18 -10.08 -22.99
CA LEU A 563 -9.03 -9.12 -24.07
C LEU A 563 -9.59 -9.67 -25.39
N GLU A 564 -9.28 -10.91 -25.73
CA GLU A 564 -9.85 -11.62 -26.90
C GLU A 564 -11.39 -11.72 -26.81
N LEU A 565 -11.92 -12.02 -25.63
CA LEU A 565 -13.38 -12.02 -25.40
C LEU A 565 -13.98 -10.63 -25.53
N SER A 566 -13.31 -9.58 -25.04
CA SER A 566 -13.78 -8.19 -25.20
C SER A 566 -13.79 -7.78 -26.68
N GLU A 567 -12.78 -8.18 -27.43
CA GLU A 567 -12.70 -7.97 -28.87
C GLU A 567 -13.87 -8.65 -29.59
N ALA A 568 -14.19 -9.90 -29.22
CA ALA A 568 -15.34 -10.61 -29.78
C ALA A 568 -16.67 -9.91 -29.48
N MET A 569 -16.82 -9.25 -28.32
CA MET A 569 -18.03 -8.46 -28.02
C MET A 569 -18.16 -7.23 -28.91
N ASP A 570 -17.05 -6.54 -29.20
CA ASP A 570 -17.04 -5.40 -30.12
C ASP A 570 -17.32 -5.85 -31.56
N CYS A 571 -16.76 -6.99 -31.98
CA CYS A 571 -17.04 -7.59 -33.29
C CYS A 571 -18.52 -7.99 -33.44
N LEU A 572 -19.15 -8.52 -32.38
CA LEU A 572 -20.59 -8.79 -32.38
C LEU A 572 -21.39 -7.51 -32.59
N GLU A 573 -21.07 -6.44 -31.87
CA GLU A 573 -21.74 -5.15 -32.05
C GLU A 573 -21.55 -4.60 -33.48
N HIS A 574 -20.34 -4.64 -34.02
CA HIS A 574 -20.04 -4.25 -35.41
C HIS A 574 -20.87 -5.06 -36.42
N ILE A 575 -20.91 -6.39 -36.30
CA ILE A 575 -21.70 -7.26 -37.21
C ILE A 575 -23.19 -6.90 -37.16
N PHE A 576 -23.75 -6.71 -35.98
CA PHE A 576 -25.19 -6.43 -35.81
C PHE A 576 -25.58 -4.97 -36.06
N ARG A 577 -24.63 -4.02 -36.00
CA ARG A 577 -24.88 -2.60 -36.25
C ARG A 577 -24.65 -2.22 -37.70
N GLU A 578 -23.51 -2.61 -38.25
CA GLU A 578 -23.00 -2.15 -39.55
C GLU A 578 -23.04 -3.26 -40.60
N GLY A 579 -23.06 -4.53 -40.19
CA GLY A 579 -22.93 -5.69 -41.07
C GLY A 579 -21.46 -5.95 -41.43
N CYS A 580 -21.07 -7.21 -41.46
CA CYS A 580 -19.72 -7.64 -41.80
C CYS A 580 -19.78 -8.77 -42.83
N THR A 581 -19.20 -8.53 -44.01
CA THR A 581 -19.08 -9.46 -45.16
C THR A 581 -20.35 -10.22 -45.57
N THR A 582 -20.75 -11.26 -44.82
CA THR A 582 -21.84 -12.18 -45.19
C THR A 582 -23.00 -12.20 -44.19
N VAL A 583 -22.92 -11.45 -43.09
CA VAL A 583 -23.95 -11.37 -42.05
C VAL A 583 -24.14 -9.92 -41.66
N GLY A 584 -25.39 -9.47 -41.57
CA GLY A 584 -25.71 -8.09 -41.22
C GLY A 584 -27.17 -7.87 -40.83
N PRO A 585 -27.54 -6.62 -40.53
CA PRO A 585 -28.90 -6.24 -40.13
C PRO A 585 -29.93 -6.59 -41.22
N HIS A 586 -31.14 -6.99 -40.82
CA HIS A 586 -32.22 -7.37 -41.74
C HIS A 586 -32.66 -6.21 -42.67
N ASP A 587 -32.51 -4.97 -42.20
CA ASP A 587 -32.91 -3.75 -42.90
C ASP A 587 -31.84 -3.23 -43.88
N MET A 588 -30.70 -3.93 -44.00
CA MET A 588 -29.65 -3.62 -44.97
C MET A 588 -29.56 -4.71 -46.04
N ASP A 589 -29.65 -4.32 -47.31
CA ASP A 589 -29.26 -5.20 -48.41
C ASP A 589 -27.73 -5.30 -48.49
N ILE A 590 -27.20 -6.43 -48.00
CA ILE A 590 -25.76 -6.74 -48.03
C ILE A 590 -25.27 -6.87 -49.49
N THR A 591 -26.17 -7.20 -50.43
CA THR A 591 -25.90 -7.37 -51.86
C THR A 591 -25.84 -6.06 -52.66
N THR A 592 -26.48 -4.96 -52.22
CA THR A 592 -26.43 -3.64 -52.90
C THR A 592 -25.48 -2.65 -52.21
N ALA A 593 -24.96 -2.99 -51.03
CA ALA A 593 -23.99 -2.19 -50.28
C ALA A 593 -22.54 -2.29 -50.79
N SER A 594 -22.28 -2.97 -51.91
CA SER A 594 -20.94 -3.08 -52.52
C SER A 594 -20.48 -1.82 -53.26
N GLU A 595 -21.36 -0.83 -53.48
CA GLU A 595 -21.04 0.38 -54.25
C GLU A 595 -20.58 1.58 -53.40
N LYS A 596 -20.77 1.55 -52.07
CA LYS A 596 -20.14 2.52 -51.16
C LYS A 596 -18.97 1.84 -50.45
N LYS A 597 -17.73 2.22 -50.82
CA LYS A 597 -16.45 1.78 -50.22
C LYS A 597 -16.57 1.60 -48.70
N ARG A 598 -16.88 0.39 -48.24
CA ARG A 598 -16.72 0.02 -46.83
C ARG A 598 -15.25 -0.29 -46.63
N GLU A 599 -14.65 0.31 -45.60
CA GLU A 599 -13.31 -0.07 -45.17
C GLU A 599 -13.29 -1.58 -44.86
N PRO A 600 -12.22 -2.32 -45.25
CA PRO A 600 -12.06 -3.71 -44.88
C PRO A 600 -12.17 -3.87 -43.35
N CYS A 601 -12.89 -4.90 -42.89
CA CYS A 601 -13.04 -5.15 -41.46
C CYS A 601 -11.66 -5.27 -40.80
N THR A 602 -11.38 -4.38 -39.85
CA THR A 602 -10.09 -4.31 -39.13
C THR A 602 -9.83 -5.54 -38.27
N LYS A 603 -10.88 -6.30 -37.92
CA LYS A 603 -10.85 -7.51 -37.08
C LYS A 603 -11.46 -8.70 -37.84
N PHE A 604 -11.03 -8.91 -39.08
CA PHE A 604 -11.62 -9.88 -40.00
C PHE A 604 -11.65 -11.32 -39.47
N SER A 605 -10.56 -11.80 -38.85
CA SER A 605 -10.46 -13.17 -38.32
C SER A 605 -11.49 -13.44 -37.21
N THR A 606 -11.62 -12.53 -36.25
CA THR A 606 -12.60 -12.59 -35.16
C THR A 606 -14.04 -12.49 -35.70
N CYS A 607 -14.29 -11.56 -36.63
CA CYS A 607 -15.60 -11.40 -37.26
C CYS A 607 -16.01 -12.63 -38.09
N GLN A 608 -15.09 -13.23 -38.84
CA GLN A 608 -15.36 -14.43 -39.65
C GLN A 608 -15.79 -15.61 -38.75
N GLY A 609 -15.10 -15.82 -37.63
CA GLY A 609 -15.47 -16.85 -36.65
C GLY A 609 -16.86 -16.65 -36.06
N LEU A 610 -17.21 -15.40 -35.73
CA LEU A 610 -18.54 -15.04 -35.21
C LEU A 610 -19.63 -15.18 -36.29
N GLN A 611 -19.36 -14.80 -37.53
CA GLN A 611 -20.31 -14.98 -38.65
C GLN A 611 -20.66 -16.45 -38.87
N LEU A 612 -19.69 -17.37 -38.79
CA LEU A 612 -19.94 -18.80 -38.87
C LEU A 612 -20.84 -19.30 -37.72
N LEU A 613 -20.63 -18.79 -36.51
CA LEU A 613 -21.49 -19.10 -35.37
C LEU A 613 -22.89 -18.55 -35.55
N ILE A 614 -23.05 -17.32 -36.07
CA ILE A 614 -24.35 -16.70 -36.33
C ILE A 614 -25.10 -17.45 -37.43
N ARG A 615 -24.45 -17.77 -38.57
CA ARG A 615 -25.06 -18.56 -39.66
C ARG A 615 -25.53 -19.92 -39.17
N HIS A 616 -24.69 -20.61 -38.41
CA HIS A 616 -25.06 -21.89 -37.80
C HIS A 616 -26.22 -21.72 -36.82
N PHE A 617 -26.17 -20.71 -35.95
CA PHE A 617 -27.23 -20.42 -34.99
C PHE A 617 -28.54 -20.07 -35.68
N ALA A 618 -28.51 -19.42 -36.86
CA ALA A 618 -29.68 -19.06 -37.64
C ALA A 618 -30.27 -20.21 -38.48
N GLY A 619 -29.51 -21.28 -38.74
CA GLY A 619 -29.95 -22.46 -39.50
C GLY A 619 -30.12 -23.76 -38.71
N CYS A 620 -29.65 -23.83 -37.45
CA CYS A 620 -29.65 -25.08 -36.69
C CYS A 620 -31.07 -25.48 -36.24
N LYS A 621 -31.44 -26.77 -36.32
CA LYS A 621 -32.73 -27.27 -35.80
C LYS A 621 -32.69 -27.57 -34.28
N ASN A 622 -31.49 -27.71 -33.70
CA ASN A 622 -31.28 -28.04 -32.29
C ASN A 622 -30.78 -26.82 -31.49
N ARG A 623 -31.60 -25.76 -31.39
CA ARG A 623 -31.24 -24.51 -30.65
C ARG A 623 -31.69 -24.48 -29.18
N GLY A 624 -32.66 -25.32 -28.79
CA GLY A 624 -33.27 -25.36 -27.44
C GLY A 624 -32.43 -26.08 -26.37
N ASN A 625 -33.05 -26.47 -25.25
CA ASN A 625 -32.39 -26.91 -23.99
C ASN A 625 -31.34 -28.05 -24.09
N ARG A 626 -31.28 -28.79 -25.20
CA ARG A 626 -30.19 -29.74 -25.54
C ARG A 626 -29.43 -29.34 -26.80
N GLY A 627 -29.16 -28.04 -26.95
CA GLY A 627 -28.61 -27.50 -28.19
C GLY A 627 -27.18 -27.95 -28.49
N CYS A 628 -26.80 -27.88 -29.76
CA CYS A 628 -25.45 -28.25 -30.20
C CYS A 628 -24.36 -27.33 -29.60
N VAL A 629 -23.10 -27.78 -29.60
CA VAL A 629 -21.97 -27.04 -28.99
C VAL A 629 -21.83 -25.63 -29.57
N ARG A 630 -22.05 -25.45 -30.88
CA ARG A 630 -21.96 -24.14 -31.56
C ARG A 630 -23.07 -23.18 -31.12
N CYS A 631 -24.31 -23.68 -30.97
CA CYS A 631 -25.42 -22.88 -30.48
C CYS A 631 -25.25 -22.51 -29.00
N LYS A 632 -24.72 -23.41 -28.17
CA LYS A 632 -24.39 -23.12 -26.76
C LYS A 632 -23.36 -21.99 -26.63
N ARG A 633 -22.31 -22.00 -27.46
CA ARG A 633 -21.31 -20.91 -27.50
C ARG A 633 -21.93 -19.58 -27.92
N MET A 634 -22.80 -19.58 -28.94
CA MET A 634 -23.51 -18.37 -29.37
C MET A 634 -24.39 -17.80 -28.25
N TRP A 635 -25.14 -18.66 -27.56
CA TRP A 635 -25.94 -18.27 -26.39
C TRP A 635 -25.09 -17.64 -25.27
N GLN A 636 -23.91 -18.21 -24.98
CA GLN A 636 -22.99 -17.65 -24.00
C GLN A 636 -22.48 -16.27 -24.42
N LEU A 637 -22.14 -16.07 -25.70
CA LEU A 637 -21.68 -14.78 -26.21
C LEU A 637 -22.77 -13.70 -26.14
N LEU A 638 -24.02 -14.04 -26.50
CA LEU A 638 -25.16 -13.12 -26.39
C LEU A 638 -25.47 -12.79 -24.92
N ARG A 639 -25.41 -13.78 -24.02
CA ARG A 639 -25.53 -13.56 -22.58
C ARG A 639 -24.42 -12.64 -22.06
N LEU A 640 -23.18 -12.81 -22.51
CA LEU A 640 -22.04 -11.99 -22.10
C LEU A 640 -22.20 -10.55 -22.59
N HIS A 641 -22.58 -10.36 -23.85
CA HIS A 641 -22.85 -9.04 -24.42
C HIS A 641 -23.97 -8.31 -23.66
N SER A 642 -25.09 -8.98 -23.38
CA SER A 642 -26.20 -8.40 -22.60
C SER A 642 -25.79 -7.96 -21.19
N SER A 643 -24.75 -8.60 -20.62
CA SER A 643 -24.24 -8.30 -19.28
C SER A 643 -23.20 -7.17 -19.24
N ILE A 644 -22.66 -6.75 -20.40
CA ILE A 644 -21.57 -5.77 -20.52
C ILE A 644 -21.99 -4.56 -21.38
N CYS A 645 -23.07 -4.64 -22.14
CA CYS A 645 -23.51 -3.57 -23.03
C CYS A 645 -24.09 -2.37 -22.25
N ASP A 646 -23.52 -1.18 -22.45
CA ASP A 646 -23.97 0.07 -21.83
C ASP A 646 -24.98 0.85 -22.71
N HIS A 647 -25.26 0.38 -23.93
CA HIS A 647 -26.12 1.07 -24.91
C HIS A 647 -27.57 0.59 -24.78
N THR A 648 -28.29 1.15 -23.81
CA THR A 648 -29.64 0.72 -23.40
C THR A 648 -30.69 0.88 -24.50
N ASP A 649 -30.57 1.88 -25.39
CA ASP A 649 -31.62 2.20 -26.38
C ASP A 649 -31.22 2.09 -27.86
N SER A 650 -29.93 1.93 -28.17
CA SER A 650 -29.42 1.84 -29.54
C SER A 650 -28.76 0.50 -29.91
N CYS A 651 -28.60 -0.45 -28.97
CA CYS A 651 -27.95 -1.71 -29.25
C CYS A 651 -28.81 -2.64 -30.15
N ARG A 652 -28.24 -3.07 -31.29
CA ARG A 652 -28.87 -3.97 -32.29
C ARG A 652 -28.54 -5.45 -32.10
N VAL A 653 -27.75 -5.81 -31.09
CA VAL A 653 -27.39 -7.23 -30.85
C VAL A 653 -28.63 -7.99 -30.34
N PRO A 654 -28.99 -9.14 -30.96
CA PRO A 654 -30.13 -9.94 -30.55
C PRO A 654 -30.09 -10.31 -29.08
N LEU A 655 -31.25 -10.33 -28.43
CA LEU A 655 -31.43 -10.74 -27.03
C LEU A 655 -30.70 -9.86 -25.99
N CYS A 656 -30.07 -8.75 -26.37
CA CYS A 656 -29.52 -7.77 -25.42
C CYS A 656 -30.58 -7.21 -24.45
N ARG A 657 -31.86 -7.23 -24.84
CA ARG A 657 -33.01 -6.74 -24.05
C ARG A 657 -34.12 -7.75 -23.73
N HIS A 658 -34.02 -9.01 -24.17
CA HIS A 658 -35.14 -9.96 -24.05
C HIS A 658 -35.20 -10.66 -22.68
N SER A 659 -36.40 -10.74 -22.12
CA SER A 659 -36.76 -11.47 -20.89
C SER A 659 -36.53 -12.98 -20.97
N GLU A 660 -36.35 -13.57 -22.16
CA GLU A 660 -36.03 -14.99 -22.35
C GLU A 660 -34.67 -15.39 -21.76
N LEU A 661 -33.70 -14.47 -21.64
CA LEU A 661 -32.48 -14.72 -20.87
C LEU A 661 -32.79 -14.94 -19.37
N ARG A 662 -33.88 -14.38 -18.84
CA ARG A 662 -34.36 -14.66 -17.48
C ARG A 662 -34.99 -16.03 -17.31
N ILE A 663 -35.43 -16.67 -18.40
CA ILE A 663 -35.93 -18.05 -18.38
C ILE A 663 -34.75 -19.03 -18.27
N LEU A 664 -33.63 -18.76 -18.95
CA LEU A 664 -32.37 -19.49 -18.75
C LEU A 664 -31.72 -19.21 -17.37
N GLN A 665 -32.03 -18.08 -16.72
CA GLN A 665 -31.56 -17.77 -15.36
C GLN A 665 -32.16 -18.69 -14.28
N LYS A 666 -33.33 -19.31 -14.53
CA LYS A 666 -34.00 -20.17 -13.53
C LYS A 666 -33.51 -21.62 -13.55
N GLU A 667 -32.97 -22.12 -14.66
CA GLU A 667 -32.71 -23.56 -14.82
C GLU A 667 -31.27 -24.01 -14.50
N HIS A 668 -30.27 -23.11 -14.44
CA HIS A 668 -28.89 -23.46 -14.07
C HIS A 668 -28.57 -23.09 -12.60
N LYS A 669 -28.84 -24.05 -11.71
CA LYS A 669 -28.49 -24.15 -10.28
C LYS A 669 -27.29 -23.29 -9.80
N LYS A 670 -27.55 -22.53 -8.72
CA LYS A 670 -26.75 -21.81 -7.69
C LYS A 670 -25.20 -21.99 -7.51
N ARG A 671 -24.43 -22.55 -8.44
CA ARG A 671 -22.93 -22.58 -8.40
C ARG A 671 -22.26 -21.92 -9.62
N GLU A 672 -22.92 -21.85 -10.78
CA GLU A 672 -22.34 -21.25 -12.00
C GLU A 672 -22.47 -19.72 -12.09
N ASP A 673 -23.33 -19.11 -11.27
CA ASP A 673 -23.62 -17.67 -11.33
C ASP A 673 -22.44 -16.79 -10.85
N THR A 674 -21.67 -17.25 -9.85
CA THR A 674 -20.49 -16.50 -9.35
C THR A 674 -19.35 -16.49 -10.37
N ARG A 675 -19.08 -17.62 -11.02
CA ARG A 675 -18.07 -17.73 -12.09
C ARG A 675 -18.46 -16.89 -13.31
N TRP A 676 -19.76 -16.85 -13.64
CA TRP A 676 -20.28 -15.99 -14.70
C TRP A 676 -20.14 -14.50 -14.37
N LYS A 677 -20.54 -14.07 -13.17
CA LYS A 677 -20.37 -12.69 -12.71
C LYS A 677 -18.90 -12.25 -12.72
N LEU A 678 -17.99 -13.14 -12.30
CA LEU A 678 -16.56 -12.88 -12.35
C LEU A 678 -16.05 -12.74 -13.79
N LEU A 679 -16.50 -13.61 -14.71
CA LEU A 679 -16.16 -13.52 -16.13
C LEU A 679 -16.61 -12.18 -16.73
N VAL A 680 -17.86 -11.78 -16.47
CA VAL A 680 -18.44 -10.50 -16.91
C VAL A 680 -17.56 -9.34 -16.42
N LYS A 681 -17.24 -9.31 -15.12
CA LYS A 681 -16.38 -8.26 -14.53
C LYS A 681 -14.99 -8.20 -15.16
N LYS A 682 -14.35 -9.35 -15.40
CA LYS A 682 -13.00 -9.42 -15.99
C LYS A 682 -13.00 -8.99 -17.47
N VAL A 683 -13.99 -9.38 -18.26
CA VAL A 683 -14.12 -8.97 -19.67
C VAL A 683 -14.45 -7.49 -19.78
N ALA A 684 -15.34 -6.96 -18.93
CA ALA A 684 -15.62 -5.52 -18.88
C ALA A 684 -14.36 -4.70 -18.53
N THR A 685 -13.57 -5.17 -17.56
CA THR A 685 -12.29 -4.55 -17.18
C THR A 685 -11.29 -4.58 -18.34
N ALA A 686 -11.17 -5.71 -19.05
CA ALA A 686 -10.30 -5.83 -20.22
C ALA A 686 -10.72 -4.87 -21.36
N LYS A 687 -12.03 -4.71 -21.59
CA LYS A 687 -12.59 -3.76 -22.56
C LYS A 687 -12.19 -2.31 -22.26
N VAL A 688 -12.23 -1.90 -20.99
CA VAL A 688 -11.78 -0.57 -20.53
C VAL A 688 -10.27 -0.39 -20.71
N ILE A 689 -9.46 -1.41 -20.40
CA ILE A 689 -8.00 -1.34 -20.58
C ILE A 689 -7.65 -1.19 -22.08
N SER A 690 -8.36 -1.91 -22.95
CA SER A 690 -8.19 -1.80 -24.41
C SER A 690 -8.53 -0.40 -24.94
N SER A 691 -9.65 0.18 -24.49
CA SER A 691 -10.10 1.50 -24.95
C SER A 691 -9.21 2.65 -24.47
N LEU A 692 -8.61 2.52 -23.28
CA LEU A 692 -7.59 3.46 -22.78
C LEU A 692 -6.26 3.37 -23.54
N SER A 693 -6.02 2.26 -24.25
CA SER A 693 -4.81 2.03 -25.04
C SER A 693 -4.92 2.57 -26.47
N GLN A 694 -6.10 3.02 -26.91
CA GLN A 694 -6.31 3.58 -28.25
C GLN A 694 -6.31 5.12 -28.24
N PRO A 695 -5.71 5.79 -29.24
CA PRO A 695 -5.84 7.24 -29.40
C PRO A 695 -7.31 7.61 -29.66
N LYS A 696 -7.85 8.56 -28.87
CA LYS A 696 -9.25 9.03 -28.93
C LYS A 696 -9.71 9.31 -30.38
N ARG A 697 -10.60 8.49 -30.94
CA ARG A 697 -11.39 8.85 -32.13
C ARG A 697 -12.63 9.65 -31.69
N LYS A 698 -12.90 10.76 -32.40
CA LYS A 698 -14.05 11.66 -32.21
C LYS A 698 -15.38 10.92 -32.43
N ARG A 699 -16.35 11.15 -31.54
CA ARG A 699 -17.76 10.79 -31.75
C ARG A 699 -18.38 11.71 -32.81
N PRO A 700 -19.16 11.22 -33.78
CA PRO A 700 -20.05 12.05 -34.57
C PRO A 700 -21.41 12.24 -33.88
N ASP A 701 -22.00 13.41 -34.11
CA ASP A 701 -23.25 13.92 -33.56
C ASP A 701 -24.49 13.10 -33.96
N SER A 702 -25.50 13.23 -33.09
CA SER A 702 -26.86 12.71 -33.20
C SER A 702 -27.73 13.48 -34.19
N THR A 703 -28.55 12.77 -34.97
CA THR A 703 -29.77 13.30 -35.58
C THR A 703 -30.94 12.32 -35.36
N GLU A 704 -32.06 12.89 -34.90
CA GLU A 704 -33.45 12.40 -34.82
C GLU A 704 -33.93 11.84 -36.19
N ASP A 705 -34.97 11.03 -36.40
CA ASP A 705 -36.20 10.66 -35.69
C ASP A 705 -36.83 9.40 -36.35
N ALA A 706 -37.75 8.69 -35.66
CA ALA A 706 -39.02 8.10 -36.16
C ALA A 706 -39.45 6.80 -35.43
N ILE A 707 -40.71 6.81 -35.01
CA ILE A 707 -41.48 5.78 -34.28
C ILE A 707 -42.16 4.82 -35.27
N ALA A 708 -42.14 3.49 -35.02
CA ALA A 708 -43.29 2.58 -35.20
C ALA A 708 -43.01 1.10 -34.81
N ASP A 709 -43.86 0.63 -33.90
CA ASP A 709 -44.59 -0.66 -33.83
C ASP A 709 -43.93 -2.04 -33.59
N HIS A 710 -44.61 -2.82 -32.74
CA HIS A 710 -44.21 -4.12 -32.19
C HIS A 710 -44.67 -5.30 -33.07
N GLY A 711 -43.76 -6.23 -33.39
CA GLY A 711 -44.15 -7.53 -33.95
C GLY A 711 -42.99 -8.50 -34.26
N PHE A 712 -42.77 -9.48 -33.38
CA PHE A 712 -42.27 -10.85 -33.62
C PHE A 712 -41.05 -11.11 -34.55
N ILE A 713 -39.93 -11.51 -33.92
CA ILE A 713 -38.84 -12.41 -34.40
C ILE A 713 -38.73 -12.62 -35.92
N ARG A 714 -38.12 -11.66 -36.63
CA ARG A 714 -37.41 -11.86 -37.92
C ARG A 714 -36.26 -10.85 -38.02
N SER A 715 -35.04 -11.21 -37.63
CA SER A 715 -33.90 -10.27 -37.60
C SER A 715 -32.65 -10.73 -38.36
N PHE A 716 -32.77 -11.60 -39.37
CA PHE A 716 -31.61 -12.09 -40.15
C PHE A 716 -31.84 -12.11 -41.66
N LYS A 717 -30.84 -11.64 -42.41
CA LYS A 717 -30.60 -12.00 -43.82
C LYS A 717 -29.28 -12.81 -43.86
N LEU A 718 -29.31 -14.00 -44.47
CA LEU A 718 -28.20 -14.97 -44.53
C LEU A 718 -27.34 -14.84 -45.78
#